data_AF-A0A165FXF9-F1
#
_entry.id   AF-A0A165FXF9-F1
#
_cell.length_a   1.000
_cell.length_b   1.000
_cell.length_c   1.000
_cell.angle_alpha   90.00
_cell.angle_beta   90.00
_cell.angle_gamma   90.00
#
_symmetry.space_group_name_H-M   'P 1'
#
loop_
_entity.id
_entity.type
_entity.pdbx_description
1 polymer ?
#
loop_
_entity_poly.entity_id
_entity_poly.type
_entity_poly.pdbx_seq_one_letter_code
_entity_poly.pdbx_strand_id
1 'polypeptide(L)'
;MATFLVSLAFSVLVFGEIILINVGQPMWAYAFNMFCVASKCVLPGRIILNLREAAMSLDGWDIPTFSIETLSSFLSFVAVTAIALIYNGQSMWANAFTMFYAASKAVLPGRIILNIREAAMSLDRWDIPTAAPSSHLRMPEYRAPVLGCTPAAPSPGPEPMRPFLLPLLGASLSLSASAATAQRAATAPIPIPLPSSVPPNAQLVPSFPVGMSIEQDRFPDWAGTLAAPNNYTRTVLANVVDRVGSPPPIRVGGTTEDRTWLSPNGSVRYAQALFPPSSNSSTQKLYPEATIVYTGADFYRSAANFPKGTEFTFGINLRARSPDMAAQVAQRVAQAASRDNVTVRALEIGNEPDMYGNWSMPFYAANWNAAASAIVNASLNASSPFPKPTFQLFAYANPNPAANFTVAGALAAGVAQGEGVKGLAKVASLHHYNGNPAKVSDLMRKSSVSSQVGQFTGEIAAAQRAGLQFEFGETGSIGGHGAPGVSNVAGSVIWAVDYVFQALAIGIKRVYFHNGVCYRYNMFQPIGGCADGSPPALSPRPHIMPMYHVLLVLAEAVAYKAPVKVAELQVASGDVSAYGVWAADTGALLRVVIVNSAAYYVDASTTTTPRGSYCYELSNLPSPANSTNSTTAASTPFVRRLSLPGVERPSGLTWAGQSFEGPSGKAEGTRVDEPLAPDGSVQGWESEVVVVYFRER
;
A
#
# COMPACT_ATOMS: atom_id res chain seq x y z
N MET A 1 -10.36 -60.10 -21.40
CA MET A 1 -9.02 -60.66 -21.13
C MET A 1 -7.99 -59.72 -21.74
N ALA A 2 -6.90 -59.42 -21.06
CA ALA A 2 -5.99 -58.32 -21.40
C ALA A 2 -5.21 -58.52 -22.74
N THR A 3 -4.99 -57.38 -23.42
CA THR A 3 -3.89 -57.03 -24.37
C THR A 3 -3.88 -57.61 -25.81
N PHE A 4 -3.90 -56.74 -26.84
CA PHE A 4 -2.81 -56.40 -27.81
C PHE A 4 -3.32 -55.84 -29.18
N LEU A 5 -2.72 -54.72 -29.63
CA LEU A 5 -2.42 -54.22 -31.00
C LEU A 5 -3.45 -53.78 -32.08
N VAL A 6 -3.14 -52.58 -32.59
CA VAL A 6 -3.00 -52.13 -34.01
C VAL A 6 -4.25 -51.74 -34.81
N SER A 7 -4.36 -50.45 -35.11
CA SER A 7 -4.11 -49.98 -36.48
C SER A 7 -3.85 -48.47 -36.59
N LEU A 8 -2.83 -48.19 -37.40
CA LEU A 8 -2.26 -46.92 -37.82
C LEU A 8 -3.04 -46.40 -39.05
N ALA A 9 -3.14 -45.06 -39.15
CA ALA A 9 -3.25 -44.24 -40.36
C ALA A 9 -4.36 -44.50 -41.40
N PHE A 10 -5.22 -43.50 -41.56
CA PHE A 10 -5.32 -42.75 -42.82
C PHE A 10 -5.46 -41.26 -42.53
N SER A 11 -4.42 -40.51 -42.91
CA SER A 11 -4.40 -39.05 -43.02
C SER A 11 -4.90 -38.61 -44.41
N VAL A 12 -4.87 -37.28 -44.63
CA VAL A 12 -5.01 -36.51 -45.88
C VAL A 12 -6.44 -35.99 -46.09
N LEU A 13 -6.72 -34.70 -45.87
CA LEU A 13 -6.18 -33.58 -46.65
C LEU A 13 -5.72 -32.37 -45.81
N VAL A 14 -4.56 -31.87 -46.22
CA VAL A 14 -3.93 -30.60 -45.88
C VAL A 14 -4.54 -29.50 -46.73
N PHE A 15 -4.92 -28.39 -46.11
CA PHE A 15 -4.74 -27.02 -46.62
C PHE A 15 -4.04 -26.29 -45.44
N GLY A 16 -2.87 -25.66 -45.54
CA GLY A 16 -2.23 -25.03 -46.70
C GLY A 16 -2.37 -23.52 -46.58
N GLU A 17 -1.88 -22.92 -45.49
CA GLU A 17 -1.90 -21.47 -45.19
C GLU A 17 -3.28 -20.78 -45.03
N ILE A 18 -3.43 -20.02 -43.95
CA ILE A 18 -4.40 -18.91 -43.87
C ILE A 18 -3.59 -17.64 -43.62
N ILE A 19 -3.45 -16.80 -44.64
CA ILE A 19 -2.92 -15.45 -44.48
C ILE A 19 -4.09 -14.55 -44.05
N LEU A 20 -4.09 -14.15 -42.77
CA LEU A 20 -4.98 -13.09 -42.28
C LEU A 20 -4.34 -11.74 -42.58
N ILE A 21 -4.74 -11.12 -43.69
CA ILE A 21 -4.39 -9.73 -43.97
C ILE A 21 -5.40 -8.84 -43.23
N ASN A 22 -4.89 -8.10 -42.25
CA ASN A 22 -5.55 -6.99 -41.57
C ASN A 22 -6.73 -7.36 -40.64
N VAL A 23 -6.42 -7.79 -39.41
CA VAL A 23 -7.40 -7.81 -38.31
C VAL A 23 -6.74 -7.27 -37.03
N GLY A 24 -6.91 -5.97 -36.79
CA GLY A 24 -6.31 -5.27 -35.66
C GLY A 24 -7.09 -5.37 -34.36
N GLN A 25 -7.44 -6.56 -33.85
CA GLN A 25 -7.92 -6.77 -32.46
C GLN A 25 -7.78 -8.25 -32.00
N PRO A 26 -7.09 -8.58 -30.88
CA PRO A 26 -6.79 -9.97 -30.47
C PRO A 26 -7.95 -10.75 -29.81
N MET A 27 -9.10 -10.13 -29.51
CA MET A 27 -10.16 -10.79 -28.73
C MET A 27 -11.06 -11.76 -29.51
N TRP A 28 -10.99 -11.77 -30.84
CA TRP A 28 -11.84 -12.63 -31.67
C TRP A 28 -11.22 -14.01 -31.96
N ALA A 29 -9.90 -14.17 -31.79
CA ALA A 29 -9.23 -15.46 -32.00
C ALA A 29 -9.58 -16.49 -30.91
N TYR A 30 -9.81 -16.04 -29.66
CA TYR A 30 -10.19 -16.92 -28.55
C TYR A 30 -11.67 -17.35 -28.61
N ALA A 31 -12.56 -16.44 -29.02
CA ALA A 31 -13.98 -16.76 -29.23
C ALA A 31 -14.17 -17.74 -30.40
N PHE A 32 -13.37 -17.63 -31.46
CA PHE A 32 -13.43 -18.52 -32.62
C PHE A 32 -12.88 -19.92 -32.31
N ASN A 33 -11.82 -20.03 -31.50
CA ASN A 33 -11.30 -21.31 -31.03
C ASN A 33 -12.31 -22.06 -30.14
N MET A 34 -13.04 -21.33 -29.29
CA MET A 34 -14.15 -21.89 -28.49
C MET A 34 -15.34 -22.32 -29.35
N PHE A 35 -15.61 -21.63 -30.47
CA PHE A 35 -16.68 -21.99 -31.41
C PHE A 35 -16.35 -23.24 -32.24
N CYS A 36 -15.07 -23.45 -32.60
CA CYS A 36 -14.61 -24.65 -33.32
C CYS A 36 -14.58 -25.92 -32.45
N VAL A 37 -14.47 -25.80 -31.12
CA VAL A 37 -14.56 -26.95 -30.20
C VAL A 37 -16.02 -27.36 -29.96
N ALA A 38 -16.97 -26.43 -30.10
CA ALA A 38 -18.40 -26.68 -29.85
C ALA A 38 -19.20 -27.18 -31.06
N SER A 39 -18.68 -27.12 -32.29
CA SER A 39 -19.43 -27.42 -33.52
C SER A 39 -19.14 -28.78 -34.16
N LYS A 40 -18.70 -29.78 -33.37
CA LYS A 40 -18.40 -31.14 -33.86
C LYS A 40 -19.59 -32.10 -34.01
N CYS A 41 -20.84 -31.64 -33.94
CA CYS A 41 -21.98 -32.50 -34.27
C CYS A 41 -23.11 -31.74 -35.01
N VAL A 42 -23.27 -32.09 -36.30
CA VAL A 42 -24.55 -32.27 -37.03
C VAL A 42 -25.26 -31.00 -37.57
N LEU A 43 -24.95 -30.62 -38.83
CA LEU A 43 -25.84 -30.76 -40.03
C LEU A 43 -25.18 -30.12 -41.29
N PRO A 44 -25.47 -30.63 -42.51
CA PRO A 44 -24.86 -30.16 -43.75
C PRO A 44 -25.57 -28.91 -44.31
N GLY A 45 -24.81 -27.84 -44.57
CA GLY A 45 -25.33 -26.66 -45.27
C GLY A 45 -24.46 -25.42 -45.08
N ARG A 46 -24.28 -24.63 -46.15
CA ARG A 46 -23.56 -23.34 -46.14
C ARG A 46 -24.39 -22.28 -45.41
N ILE A 47 -23.77 -21.52 -44.51
CA ILE A 47 -24.28 -20.22 -44.05
C ILE A 47 -23.31 -19.13 -44.55
N ILE A 48 -23.83 -18.16 -45.30
CA ILE A 48 -23.12 -16.93 -45.69
C ILE A 48 -23.85 -15.79 -44.96
N LEU A 49 -23.15 -15.07 -44.08
CA LEU A 49 -23.67 -13.86 -43.45
C LEU A 49 -22.92 -12.64 -44.01
N ASN A 50 -23.66 -11.77 -44.69
CA ASN A 50 -23.20 -10.49 -45.20
C ASN A 50 -23.86 -9.39 -44.37
N LEU A 51 -23.08 -8.65 -43.58
CA LEU A 51 -23.57 -7.49 -42.85
C LEU A 51 -22.85 -6.25 -43.38
N ARG A 52 -23.54 -5.53 -44.28
CA ARG A 52 -23.30 -4.12 -44.57
C ARG A 52 -24.16 -3.27 -43.63
N GLU A 53 -23.61 -2.10 -43.29
CA GLU A 53 -24.22 -1.04 -42.49
C GLU A 53 -25.66 -0.69 -42.89
N ALA A 54 -26.55 -0.51 -41.91
CA ALA A 54 -27.55 0.57 -41.87
C ALA A 54 -28.29 0.56 -40.53
N ALA A 55 -28.34 1.72 -39.88
CA ALA A 55 -29.30 2.04 -38.84
C ALA A 55 -30.71 2.13 -39.44
N MET A 56 -31.77 1.66 -38.74
CA MET A 56 -33.13 2.24 -38.74
C MET A 56 -34.08 1.54 -37.74
N SER A 57 -34.78 2.38 -36.97
CA SER A 57 -36.14 2.29 -36.37
C SER A 57 -36.76 0.92 -36.03
N LEU A 58 -37.09 0.71 -34.75
CA LEU A 58 -38.06 -0.30 -34.30
C LEU A 58 -39.45 0.31 -34.30
N ASP A 59 -40.27 -0.03 -35.30
CA ASP A 59 -41.74 0.03 -35.20
C ASP A 59 -42.34 -1.19 -35.91
N GLY A 60 -43.18 -1.93 -35.17
CA GLY A 60 -44.22 -2.80 -35.74
C GLY A 60 -43.89 -4.26 -36.06
N TRP A 61 -43.46 -5.08 -35.09
CA TRP A 61 -43.51 -6.55 -35.21
C TRP A 61 -44.00 -7.22 -33.91
N ASP A 62 -45.15 -7.90 -34.00
CA ASP A 62 -45.74 -8.75 -32.95
C ASP A 62 -44.96 -10.06 -32.76
N ILE A 63 -44.79 -10.50 -31.52
CA ILE A 63 -44.15 -11.78 -31.15
C ILE A 63 -45.21 -12.72 -30.54
N PRO A 64 -45.35 -13.98 -31.03
CA PRO A 64 -46.32 -14.93 -30.49
C PRO A 64 -45.89 -15.54 -29.15
N THR A 65 -46.86 -15.72 -28.24
CA THR A 65 -46.72 -16.35 -26.92
C THR A 65 -46.76 -17.89 -27.00
N PHE A 66 -45.85 -18.58 -26.30
CA PHE A 66 -45.86 -20.05 -26.10
C PHE A 66 -46.41 -20.46 -24.73
N SER A 67 -47.02 -21.65 -24.64
CA SER A 67 -47.76 -22.18 -23.48
C SER A 67 -46.88 -22.85 -22.40
N ILE A 68 -47.41 -22.89 -21.17
CA ILE A 68 -46.72 -23.16 -19.89
C ILE A 68 -46.31 -24.63 -19.65
N GLU A 69 -46.74 -25.59 -20.47
CA GLU A 69 -46.45 -27.01 -20.21
C GLU A 69 -45.04 -27.47 -20.66
N THR A 70 -44.35 -26.74 -21.52
CA THR A 70 -42.96 -27.08 -21.94
C THR A 70 -41.89 -26.59 -20.96
N LEU A 71 -42.24 -25.71 -20.02
CA LEU A 71 -41.29 -25.10 -19.07
C LEU A 71 -40.97 -26.03 -17.88
N SER A 72 -41.94 -26.86 -17.48
CA SER A 72 -41.84 -27.78 -16.33
C SER A 72 -40.84 -28.93 -16.56
N SER A 73 -40.86 -29.54 -17.75
CA SER A 73 -39.94 -30.64 -18.10
C SER A 73 -38.49 -30.17 -18.27
N PHE A 74 -38.28 -28.91 -18.66
CA PHE A 74 -36.95 -28.34 -18.85
C PHE A 74 -36.29 -27.92 -17.53
N LEU A 75 -37.08 -27.38 -16.59
CA LEU A 75 -36.62 -27.05 -15.23
C LEU A 75 -36.20 -28.29 -14.44
N SER A 76 -36.92 -29.40 -14.62
CA SER A 76 -36.60 -30.68 -13.98
C SER A 76 -35.27 -31.26 -14.45
N PHE A 77 -34.90 -31.06 -15.73
CA PHE A 77 -33.63 -31.54 -16.28
C PHE A 77 -32.43 -30.78 -15.71
N VAL A 78 -32.53 -29.45 -15.59
CA VAL A 78 -31.46 -28.59 -15.05
C VAL A 78 -31.17 -28.90 -13.58
N ALA A 79 -32.21 -29.15 -12.79
CA ALA A 79 -32.06 -29.52 -11.38
C ALA A 79 -31.39 -30.90 -11.23
N VAL A 80 -31.79 -31.89 -12.04
CA VAL A 80 -31.20 -33.25 -11.99
C VAL A 80 -29.73 -33.23 -12.42
N THR A 81 -29.36 -32.45 -13.43
CA THR A 81 -27.96 -32.34 -13.88
C THR A 81 -27.07 -31.61 -12.86
N ALA A 82 -27.56 -30.53 -12.23
CA ALA A 82 -26.81 -29.83 -11.19
C ALA A 82 -26.59 -30.71 -9.96
N ILE A 83 -27.60 -31.48 -9.54
CA ILE A 83 -27.51 -32.42 -8.41
C ILE A 83 -26.54 -33.57 -8.74
N ALA A 84 -26.59 -34.13 -9.95
CA ALA A 84 -25.66 -35.17 -10.38
C ALA A 84 -24.20 -34.68 -10.45
N LEU A 85 -23.96 -33.42 -10.80
CA LEU A 85 -22.62 -32.81 -10.81
C LEU A 85 -22.09 -32.54 -9.39
N ILE A 86 -22.96 -32.16 -8.46
CA ILE A 86 -22.62 -31.99 -7.04
C ILE A 86 -22.30 -33.33 -6.39
N TYR A 87 -23.08 -34.38 -6.65
CA TYR A 87 -22.88 -35.71 -6.08
C TYR A 87 -21.56 -36.37 -6.56
N ASN A 88 -21.03 -35.95 -7.72
CA ASN A 88 -19.75 -36.40 -8.26
C ASN A 88 -18.57 -35.45 -7.96
N GLY A 89 -18.73 -34.50 -7.03
CA GLY A 89 -17.64 -33.63 -6.56
C GLY A 89 -17.24 -32.50 -7.53
N GLN A 90 -18.08 -32.17 -8.52
CA GLN A 90 -17.82 -31.17 -9.56
C GLN A 90 -18.64 -29.89 -9.35
N SER A 91 -18.60 -29.33 -8.14
CA SER A 91 -19.44 -28.20 -7.68
C SER A 91 -19.25 -26.90 -8.48
N MET A 92 -18.06 -26.67 -9.02
CA MET A 92 -17.77 -25.52 -9.89
C MET A 92 -18.57 -25.54 -11.20
N TRP A 93 -18.77 -26.73 -11.78
CA TRP A 93 -19.50 -26.90 -13.03
C TRP A 93 -21.01 -26.83 -12.84
N ALA A 94 -21.51 -27.26 -11.68
CA ALA A 94 -22.90 -27.05 -11.30
C ALA A 94 -23.24 -25.55 -11.21
N ASN A 95 -22.39 -24.76 -10.55
CA ASN A 95 -22.59 -23.30 -10.42
C ASN A 95 -22.50 -22.57 -11.77
N ALA A 96 -21.56 -22.95 -12.64
CA ALA A 96 -21.45 -22.37 -13.98
C ALA A 96 -22.69 -22.67 -14.83
N PHE A 97 -23.26 -23.87 -14.73
CA PHE A 97 -24.45 -24.27 -15.47
C PHE A 97 -25.71 -23.55 -14.97
N THR A 98 -25.85 -23.35 -13.66
CA THR A 98 -26.96 -22.58 -13.07
C THR A 98 -26.86 -21.09 -13.40
N MET A 99 -25.64 -20.51 -13.44
CA MET A 99 -25.43 -19.12 -13.84
C MET A 99 -25.73 -18.88 -15.32
N PHE A 100 -25.40 -19.83 -16.20
CA PHE A 100 -25.73 -19.76 -17.62
C PHE A 100 -27.25 -19.81 -17.87
N TYR A 101 -27.97 -20.60 -17.06
CA TYR A 101 -29.44 -20.66 -17.07
C TYR A 101 -30.10 -19.36 -16.55
N ALA A 102 -29.52 -18.73 -15.52
CA ALA A 102 -30.00 -17.45 -15.02
C ALA A 102 -29.78 -16.31 -16.05
N ALA A 103 -28.66 -16.35 -16.77
CA ALA A 103 -28.34 -15.38 -17.83
C ALA A 103 -29.24 -15.51 -19.07
N SER A 104 -29.70 -16.72 -19.41
CA SER A 104 -30.55 -16.95 -20.59
C SER A 104 -32.00 -16.48 -20.44
N LYS A 105 -32.44 -16.14 -19.21
CA LYS A 105 -33.75 -15.50 -18.95
C LYS A 105 -33.74 -13.96 -19.04
N ALA A 106 -32.60 -13.32 -19.23
CA ALA A 106 -32.51 -11.86 -19.34
C ALA A 106 -32.57 -11.40 -20.80
N VAL A 107 -33.75 -11.49 -21.41
CA VAL A 107 -34.08 -10.77 -22.65
C VAL A 107 -35.47 -10.14 -22.44
N LEU A 108 -35.53 -8.81 -22.34
CA LEU A 108 -36.51 -7.92 -22.99
C LEU A 108 -36.27 -6.43 -22.62
N PRO A 109 -36.56 -5.48 -23.53
CA PRO A 109 -36.30 -4.05 -23.38
C PRO A 109 -37.51 -3.28 -22.80
N GLY A 110 -37.25 -2.23 -22.01
CA GLY A 110 -38.26 -1.30 -21.47
C GLY A 110 -38.02 -0.95 -20.00
N ARG A 111 -38.19 0.32 -19.62
CA ARG A 111 -37.94 0.84 -18.26
C ARG A 111 -38.65 0.01 -17.18
N ILE A 112 -37.87 -0.48 -16.22
CA ILE A 112 -38.37 -0.88 -14.90
C ILE A 112 -37.83 0.12 -13.87
N ILE A 113 -38.72 0.90 -13.28
CA ILE A 113 -38.51 1.53 -11.97
C ILE A 113 -38.92 0.49 -10.94
N LEU A 114 -37.96 -0.06 -10.20
CA LEU A 114 -38.24 -0.86 -9.00
C LEU A 114 -38.11 0.05 -7.78
N ASN A 115 -39.26 0.49 -7.30
CA ASN A 115 -39.49 0.96 -5.95
C ASN A 115 -39.86 -0.27 -5.12
N ILE A 116 -39.04 -0.65 -4.15
CA ILE A 116 -39.40 -1.66 -3.15
C ILE A 116 -39.51 -0.94 -1.81
N ARG A 117 -40.73 -0.46 -1.52
CA ARG A 117 -41.30 -0.41 -0.18
C ARG A 117 -42.33 -1.54 -0.08
N GLU A 118 -42.40 -2.13 1.12
CA GLU A 118 -43.39 -3.08 1.63
C GLU A 118 -43.21 -4.56 1.26
N ALA A 119 -42.48 -5.27 2.13
CA ALA A 119 -42.91 -6.57 2.63
C ALA A 119 -43.14 -6.43 4.14
N ALA A 120 -44.40 -6.24 4.52
CA ALA A 120 -44.87 -6.31 5.90
C ALA A 120 -45.68 -7.59 6.05
N MET A 121 -45.19 -8.54 6.85
CA MET A 121 -46.01 -9.49 7.58
C MET A 121 -45.41 -9.70 8.98
N SER A 122 -46.02 -8.99 9.93
CA SER A 122 -46.34 -9.39 11.31
C SER A 122 -45.61 -10.59 11.92
N LEU A 123 -44.78 -10.30 12.92
CA LEU A 123 -44.74 -11.05 14.18
C LEU A 123 -44.72 -10.04 15.33
N ASP A 124 -45.88 -9.85 15.95
CA ASP A 124 -46.05 -9.05 17.16
C ASP A 124 -45.53 -9.80 18.39
N ARG A 125 -45.06 -8.97 19.34
CA ARG A 125 -44.73 -9.21 20.75
C ARG A 125 -43.37 -9.86 21.01
N TRP A 126 -42.45 -9.06 21.55
CA TRP A 126 -41.95 -9.20 22.93
C TRP A 126 -41.27 -7.89 23.35
N ASP A 127 -41.73 -7.32 24.47
CA ASP A 127 -41.14 -6.19 25.18
C ASP A 127 -39.93 -6.65 26.00
N ILE A 128 -38.78 -5.97 25.87
CA ILE A 128 -37.75 -5.91 26.92
C ILE A 128 -37.13 -4.49 26.96
N PRO A 129 -36.93 -3.87 28.14
CA PRO A 129 -36.82 -2.42 28.31
C PRO A 129 -35.43 -1.84 28.08
N THR A 130 -35.42 -0.55 27.77
CA THR A 130 -34.27 0.36 27.76
C THR A 130 -33.68 0.56 29.17
N ALA A 131 -32.36 0.47 29.30
CA ALA A 131 -31.62 0.95 30.46
C ALA A 131 -30.65 2.08 30.05
N ALA A 132 -30.74 3.18 30.79
CA ALA A 132 -29.97 4.41 30.65
C ALA A 132 -28.51 4.25 31.16
N PRO A 133 -27.60 5.20 30.85
CA PRO A 133 -26.17 5.04 31.08
C PRO A 133 -25.78 5.40 32.52
N SER A 134 -24.97 4.55 33.16
CA SER A 134 -24.21 4.90 34.37
C SER A 134 -22.72 4.92 34.05
N SER A 135 -22.11 6.10 34.19
CA SER A 135 -20.66 6.26 34.22
C SER A 135 -20.31 6.79 35.61
N HIS A 136 -19.48 6.04 36.33
CA HIS A 136 -18.49 6.53 37.30
C HIS A 136 -17.87 5.31 38.01
N LEU A 137 -16.71 4.88 37.52
CA LEU A 137 -15.74 4.12 38.32
C LEU A 137 -14.34 4.55 37.88
N ARG A 138 -13.68 5.33 38.74
CA ARG A 138 -12.23 5.59 38.67
C ARG A 138 -11.52 4.28 38.99
N MET A 139 -10.58 3.86 38.16
CA MET A 139 -9.57 2.88 38.52
C MET A 139 -8.25 3.61 38.86
N PRO A 140 -7.54 3.21 39.93
CA PRO A 140 -6.24 3.77 40.28
C PRO A 140 -5.13 3.25 39.34
N GLU A 141 -4.12 4.09 39.12
CA GLU A 141 -2.92 3.77 38.35
C GLU A 141 -2.18 2.57 38.94
N TYR A 142 -2.02 1.51 38.14
CA TYR A 142 -1.17 0.37 38.46
C TYR A 142 0.13 0.49 37.66
N ARG A 143 1.27 0.67 38.33
CA ARG A 143 2.59 0.53 37.69
C ARG A 143 2.82 -0.96 37.40
N ALA A 144 2.88 -1.32 36.12
CA ALA A 144 3.18 -2.68 35.70
C ALA A 144 4.65 -3.05 36.02
N PRO A 145 4.94 -4.27 36.50
CA PRO A 145 6.31 -4.76 36.65
C PRO A 145 6.96 -5.00 35.28
N VAL A 146 8.29 -4.81 35.22
CA VAL A 146 9.13 -5.12 34.06
C VAL A 146 9.19 -6.63 33.90
N LEU A 147 8.33 -7.18 33.02
CA LEU A 147 8.32 -8.61 32.73
C LEU A 147 9.30 -8.88 31.58
N GLY A 148 10.47 -9.41 31.91
CA GLY A 148 11.32 -10.11 30.94
C GLY A 148 10.62 -11.37 30.41
N CYS A 149 11.27 -12.15 29.55
CA CYS A 149 10.71 -13.39 29.01
C CYS A 149 10.56 -14.50 30.09
N THR A 150 9.69 -14.33 31.08
CA THR A 150 9.44 -15.34 32.13
C THR A 150 8.21 -16.18 31.81
N PRO A 151 8.29 -17.53 31.83
CA PRO A 151 7.12 -18.38 31.86
C PRO A 151 6.33 -18.17 33.17
N ALA A 152 5.00 -18.17 33.11
CA ALA A 152 4.15 -18.07 34.30
C ALA A 152 4.43 -19.23 35.29
N ALA A 153 4.70 -18.90 36.56
CA ALA A 153 4.87 -19.89 37.62
C ALA A 153 3.51 -20.49 38.03
N PRO A 154 3.43 -21.81 38.32
CA PRO A 154 2.19 -22.43 38.77
C PRO A 154 1.82 -21.96 40.20
N SER A 155 0.53 -21.70 40.41
CA SER A 155 -0.06 -21.27 41.69
C SER A 155 0.12 -22.32 42.80
N PRO A 156 0.40 -21.92 44.06
CA PRO A 156 0.48 -22.84 45.18
C PRO A 156 -0.91 -23.35 45.60
N GLY A 157 -1.06 -24.66 45.78
CA GLY A 157 -2.27 -25.30 46.28
C GLY A 157 -2.52 -25.05 47.78
N PRO A 158 -3.77 -25.19 48.27
CA PRO A 158 -4.10 -24.85 49.65
C PRO A 158 -3.76 -25.98 50.65
N GLU A 159 -3.24 -25.59 51.82
CA GLU A 159 -3.02 -26.43 53.01
C GLU A 159 -4.33 -26.72 53.80
N PRO A 160 -4.37 -27.75 54.68
CA PRO A 160 -5.61 -28.28 55.24
C PRO A 160 -5.96 -27.70 56.64
N MET A 161 -7.25 -27.50 56.91
CA MET A 161 -7.79 -27.40 58.28
C MET A 161 -9.00 -28.32 58.51
N ARG A 162 -9.08 -28.78 59.76
CA ARG A 162 -9.85 -29.90 60.35
C ARG A 162 -11.28 -29.48 60.82
N PRO A 163 -12.13 -30.43 61.32
CA PRO A 163 -13.53 -30.58 60.89
C PRO A 163 -14.58 -29.99 61.84
N PHE A 164 -15.79 -29.69 61.35
CA PHE A 164 -17.02 -29.69 62.14
C PHE A 164 -18.29 -30.01 61.29
N LEU A 165 -18.96 -31.11 61.67
CA LEU A 165 -20.39 -31.49 61.63
C LEU A 165 -21.33 -31.07 60.46
N LEU A 166 -21.83 -32.10 59.73
CA LEU A 166 -23.05 -32.14 58.89
C LEU A 166 -24.30 -32.46 59.77
N PRO A 167 -25.59 -32.44 59.29
CA PRO A 167 -26.03 -32.61 57.89
C PRO A 167 -27.24 -31.76 57.42
N LEU A 168 -27.44 -31.60 56.10
CA LEU A 168 -28.70 -31.96 55.39
C LEU A 168 -28.65 -31.62 53.89
N LEU A 169 -28.89 -32.68 53.11
CA LEU A 169 -29.25 -32.85 51.70
C LEU A 169 -29.24 -31.66 50.71
N GLY A 170 -28.48 -31.85 49.63
CA GLY A 170 -28.65 -31.20 48.34
C GLY A 170 -27.72 -31.82 47.30
N ALA A 171 -28.16 -32.88 46.64
CA ALA A 171 -27.40 -33.52 45.57
C ALA A 171 -27.25 -32.56 44.38
N SER A 172 -26.06 -31.98 44.22
CA SER A 172 -25.62 -31.30 43.01
C SER A 172 -24.41 -32.05 42.47
N LEU A 173 -24.55 -32.67 41.29
CA LEU A 173 -23.42 -33.18 40.54
C LEU A 173 -22.57 -31.99 40.08
N SER A 174 -21.53 -31.66 40.83
CA SER A 174 -20.45 -30.80 40.35
C SER A 174 -19.55 -31.62 39.44
N LEU A 175 -19.71 -31.48 38.12
CA LEU A 175 -18.65 -31.82 37.16
C LEU A 175 -17.49 -30.85 37.42
N SER A 176 -16.49 -31.30 38.18
CA SER A 176 -15.18 -30.65 38.19
C SER A 176 -14.52 -30.91 36.83
N ALA A 177 -14.75 -30.00 35.88
CA ALA A 177 -13.93 -29.90 34.68
C ALA A 177 -12.52 -29.52 35.13
N SER A 178 -11.62 -30.50 35.20
CA SER A 178 -10.19 -30.23 35.22
C SER A 178 -9.86 -29.49 33.93
N ALA A 179 -9.81 -28.17 33.99
CA ALA A 179 -9.19 -27.35 32.97
C ALA A 179 -7.72 -27.75 32.98
N ALA A 180 -7.34 -28.69 32.10
CA ALA A 180 -5.95 -28.89 31.76
C ALA A 180 -5.47 -27.57 31.17
N THR A 181 -4.81 -26.75 31.98
CA THR A 181 -3.96 -25.67 31.50
C THR A 181 -2.91 -26.34 30.63
N ALA A 182 -3.14 -26.35 29.33
CA ALA A 182 -2.10 -26.65 28.36
C ALA A 182 -1.00 -25.62 28.59
N GLN A 183 0.06 -26.02 29.30
CA GLN A 183 1.27 -25.24 29.45
C GLN A 183 1.83 -25.10 28.03
N ARG A 184 1.55 -23.98 27.36
CA ARG A 184 2.10 -23.68 26.03
C ARG A 184 3.62 -23.75 26.19
N ALA A 185 4.26 -24.62 25.41
CA ALA A 185 5.72 -24.67 25.37
C ALA A 185 6.23 -23.26 25.08
N ALA A 186 7.07 -22.72 25.96
CA ALA A 186 7.69 -21.42 25.74
C ALA A 186 8.40 -21.48 24.39
N THR A 187 8.00 -20.61 23.46
CA THR A 187 8.69 -20.45 22.18
C THR A 187 10.17 -20.19 22.49
N ALA A 188 11.06 -20.99 21.92
CA ALA A 188 12.50 -20.79 22.14
C ALA A 188 12.86 -19.33 21.82
N PRO A 189 13.67 -18.67 22.66
CA PRO A 189 14.06 -17.30 22.39
C PRO A 189 14.72 -17.15 21.02
N ILE A 190 14.45 -16.04 20.35
CA ILE A 190 15.02 -15.70 19.05
C ILE A 190 16.24 -14.81 19.31
N PRO A 191 17.47 -15.33 19.13
CA PRO A 191 18.66 -14.54 19.33
C PRO A 191 18.81 -13.49 18.21
N ILE A 192 19.09 -12.25 18.61
CA ILE A 192 19.41 -11.12 17.73
C ILE A 192 20.79 -10.60 18.17
N PRO A 193 21.89 -11.12 17.61
CA PRO A 193 23.24 -10.69 17.98
C PRO A 193 23.50 -9.27 17.50
N LEU A 194 23.83 -8.38 18.45
CA LEU A 194 24.21 -7.01 18.12
C LEU A 194 25.70 -6.97 17.76
N PRO A 195 26.08 -6.38 16.61
CA PRO A 195 27.48 -6.26 16.24
C PRO A 195 28.15 -5.19 17.11
N SER A 196 29.40 -5.46 17.53
CA SER A 196 30.20 -4.54 18.35
C SER A 196 30.63 -3.26 17.62
N SER A 197 30.48 -3.22 16.30
CA SER A 197 30.77 -2.08 15.44
C SER A 197 29.78 -2.02 14.28
N VAL A 198 29.77 -0.89 13.57
CA VAL A 198 28.91 -0.72 12.38
C VAL A 198 29.25 -1.78 11.33
N PRO A 199 28.29 -2.58 10.85
CA PRO A 199 28.53 -3.55 9.79
C PRO A 199 29.12 -2.89 8.52
N PRO A 200 30.10 -3.52 7.84
CA PRO A 200 30.70 -2.94 6.62
C PRO A 200 29.70 -2.68 5.49
N ASN A 201 28.61 -3.43 5.43
CA ASN A 201 27.54 -3.29 4.46
C ASN A 201 26.46 -2.26 4.86
N ALA A 202 26.58 -1.63 6.04
CA ALA A 202 25.60 -0.66 6.51
C ALA A 202 25.53 0.57 5.61
N GLN A 203 24.31 0.93 5.22
CA GLN A 203 24.04 1.96 4.24
C GLN A 203 23.78 3.30 4.89
N LEU A 204 24.43 4.35 4.38
CA LEU A 204 24.17 5.72 4.81
C LEU A 204 22.75 6.16 4.43
N VAL A 205 22.01 6.68 5.41
CA VAL A 205 20.70 7.30 5.27
C VAL A 205 20.87 8.78 5.64
N PRO A 206 20.98 9.67 4.63
CA PRO A 206 21.44 11.04 4.85
C PRO A 206 20.38 11.98 5.44
N SER A 207 19.11 11.57 5.45
CA SER A 207 17.96 12.40 5.81
C SER A 207 16.75 11.50 6.08
N PHE A 208 15.62 12.08 6.49
CA PHE A 208 14.41 11.32 6.75
C PHE A 208 13.96 10.51 5.52
N PRO A 209 13.87 9.16 5.61
CA PRO A 209 13.80 8.30 4.43
C PRO A 209 12.39 8.04 3.88
N VAL A 210 11.34 8.45 4.58
CA VAL A 210 9.95 8.18 4.17
C VAL A 210 9.25 9.46 3.78
N GLY A 211 8.77 9.52 2.54
CA GLY A 211 8.02 10.63 1.99
C GLY A 211 6.63 10.23 1.50
N MET A 212 5.90 11.23 1.02
CA MET A 212 4.61 11.07 0.35
C MET A 212 4.76 11.39 -1.13
N SER A 213 4.33 10.48 -2.01
CA SER A 213 4.05 10.78 -3.41
C SER A 213 2.56 11.13 -3.53
N ILE A 214 2.19 12.22 -4.23
CA ILE A 214 0.82 12.74 -4.31
C ILE A 214 0.48 13.06 -5.77
N GLU A 215 -0.69 12.62 -6.25
CA GLU A 215 -1.23 12.98 -7.57
C GLU A 215 -1.46 14.51 -7.72
N GLN A 216 -1.19 15.04 -8.92
CA GLN A 216 -1.37 16.46 -9.24
C GLN A 216 -2.85 16.89 -9.34
N ASP A 217 -3.74 16.02 -9.81
CA ASP A 217 -5.14 16.37 -10.13
C ASP A 217 -5.95 16.93 -8.97
N ARG A 218 -5.65 16.48 -7.74
CA ARG A 218 -6.30 16.89 -6.50
C ARG A 218 -5.31 17.46 -5.48
N PHE A 219 -4.14 17.92 -5.91
CA PHE A 219 -3.15 18.49 -4.99
C PHE A 219 -3.71 19.60 -4.06
N PRO A 220 -4.61 20.50 -4.48
CA PRO A 220 -5.24 21.47 -3.59
C PRO A 220 -6.13 20.86 -2.49
N ASP A 221 -6.63 19.63 -2.64
CA ASP A 221 -7.36 18.95 -1.56
C ASP A 221 -6.39 18.57 -0.42
N TRP A 222 -5.12 18.27 -0.73
CA TRP A 222 -4.06 17.99 0.24
C TRP A 222 -3.49 19.24 0.88
N ALA A 223 -3.17 20.24 0.06
CA ALA A 223 -2.50 21.46 0.49
C ALA A 223 -3.47 22.50 1.07
N GLY A 224 -4.71 22.54 0.58
CA GLY A 224 -5.62 23.66 0.71
C GLY A 224 -5.26 24.83 -0.21
N THR A 225 -6.08 25.88 -0.15
CA THR A 225 -5.84 27.13 -0.89
C THR A 225 -4.95 28.07 -0.08
N LEU A 226 -4.44 29.14 -0.68
CA LEU A 226 -3.65 30.14 0.05
C LEU A 226 -4.45 30.85 1.16
N ALA A 227 -5.76 30.98 0.98
CA ALA A 227 -6.66 31.61 1.96
C ALA A 227 -7.19 30.61 3.01
N ALA A 228 -7.26 29.33 2.66
CA ALA A 228 -7.74 28.26 3.52
C ALA A 228 -6.83 27.02 3.36
N PRO A 229 -5.70 26.98 4.10
CA PRO A 229 -4.83 25.81 4.13
C PRO A 229 -5.54 24.57 4.67
N ASN A 230 -5.12 23.37 4.25
CA ASN A 230 -5.66 22.14 4.83
C ASN A 230 -5.06 21.92 6.24
N ASN A 231 -5.82 22.28 7.27
CA ASN A 231 -5.40 22.17 8.66
C ASN A 231 -5.19 20.73 9.13
N TYR A 232 -5.90 19.76 8.54
CA TYR A 232 -5.73 18.35 8.89
C TYR A 232 -4.38 17.85 8.40
N THR A 233 -4.05 18.08 7.12
CA THR A 233 -2.72 17.78 6.55
C THR A 233 -1.59 18.43 7.36
N ARG A 234 -1.74 19.71 7.71
CA ARG A 234 -0.76 20.41 8.55
C ARG A 234 -0.57 19.73 9.91
N THR A 235 -1.66 19.33 10.55
CA THR A 235 -1.62 18.71 11.88
C THR A 235 -0.95 17.34 11.83
N VAL A 236 -1.35 16.47 10.90
CA VAL A 236 -0.80 15.11 10.82
C VAL A 236 0.69 15.12 10.44
N LEU A 237 1.14 16.07 9.63
CA LEU A 237 2.56 16.21 9.30
C LEU A 237 3.35 16.90 10.42
N ALA A 238 2.73 17.81 11.18
CA ALA A 238 3.36 18.42 12.35
C ALA A 238 3.72 17.38 13.43
N ASN A 239 2.89 16.35 13.63
CA ASN A 239 3.23 15.24 14.53
C ASN A 239 4.57 14.56 14.18
N VAL A 240 4.94 14.53 12.89
CA VAL A 240 6.22 13.97 12.43
C VAL A 240 7.36 14.96 12.71
N VAL A 241 7.14 16.25 12.40
CA VAL A 241 8.09 17.33 12.69
C VAL A 241 8.44 17.37 14.18
N ASP A 242 7.45 17.23 15.07
CA ASP A 242 7.67 17.24 16.52
C ASP A 242 8.59 16.09 16.98
N ARG A 243 8.61 14.97 16.25
CA ARG A 243 9.40 13.77 16.56
C ARG A 243 10.83 13.84 16.03
N VAL A 244 10.99 14.17 14.75
CA VAL A 244 12.29 14.09 14.06
C VAL A 244 12.90 15.46 13.72
N GLY A 245 12.15 16.55 13.91
CA GLY A 245 12.60 17.92 13.63
C GLY A 245 12.52 18.33 12.16
N SER A 246 12.14 17.42 11.26
CA SER A 246 11.97 17.68 9.83
C SER A 246 10.66 17.06 9.33
N PRO A 247 9.93 17.73 8.42
CA PRO A 247 8.75 17.14 7.81
C PRO A 247 9.10 16.01 6.82
N PRO A 248 8.14 15.10 6.52
CA PRO A 248 8.26 14.19 5.40
C PRO A 248 8.51 14.94 4.08
N PRO A 249 9.44 14.50 3.22
CA PRO A 249 9.55 15.03 1.88
C PRO A 249 8.33 14.64 1.04
N ILE A 250 7.97 15.48 0.07
CA ILE A 250 6.79 15.27 -0.79
C ILE A 250 7.20 15.24 -2.25
N ARG A 251 6.75 14.23 -2.98
CA ARG A 251 6.82 14.15 -4.45
C ARG A 251 5.43 14.43 -5.00
N VAL A 252 5.29 15.41 -5.88
CA VAL A 252 4.01 15.79 -6.51
C VAL A 252 4.05 15.43 -7.98
N GLY A 253 3.38 14.36 -8.38
CA GLY A 253 3.51 13.77 -9.70
C GLY A 253 2.39 12.77 -9.96
N GLY A 254 2.76 11.51 -10.19
CA GLY A 254 1.84 10.40 -10.46
C GLY A 254 1.37 10.38 -11.91
N THR A 255 0.38 9.55 -12.21
CA THR A 255 -0.14 9.44 -13.57
C THR A 255 -0.68 10.78 -14.10
N THR A 256 -1.16 11.64 -13.19
CA THR A 256 -1.73 12.94 -13.55
C THR A 256 -0.67 14.00 -13.88
N GLU A 257 0.60 13.77 -13.56
CA GLU A 257 1.73 14.61 -14.00
C GLU A 257 1.70 14.82 -15.52
N ASP A 258 1.67 13.74 -16.29
CA ASP A 258 1.65 13.76 -17.75
C ASP A 258 0.29 14.10 -18.37
N ARG A 259 -0.67 14.48 -17.52
CA ARG A 259 -1.99 14.98 -17.91
C ARG A 259 -2.21 16.42 -17.46
N THR A 260 -1.20 17.02 -16.82
CA THR A 260 -1.25 18.38 -16.30
C THR A 260 -0.70 19.38 -17.30
N TRP A 261 -1.48 20.44 -17.55
CA TRP A 261 -1.21 21.50 -18.51
C TRP A 261 -1.27 22.85 -17.82
N LEU A 262 -0.51 23.83 -18.33
CA LEU A 262 -0.73 25.23 -17.96
C LEU A 262 -2.07 25.69 -18.55
N SER A 263 -2.87 26.38 -17.75
CA SER A 263 -4.15 26.92 -18.20
C SER A 263 -3.96 27.93 -19.36
N PRO A 264 -4.65 27.77 -20.50
CA PRO A 264 -4.44 28.61 -21.67
C PRO A 264 -5.02 30.03 -21.54
N ASN A 265 -5.97 30.27 -20.63
CA ASN A 265 -6.71 31.53 -20.53
C ASN A 265 -6.54 32.26 -19.19
N GLY A 266 -5.66 31.79 -18.30
CA GLY A 266 -5.33 32.45 -17.02
C GLY A 266 -6.48 32.52 -16.00
N SER A 267 -7.68 32.03 -16.32
CA SER A 267 -8.84 32.07 -15.43
C SER A 267 -8.81 30.96 -14.37
N VAL A 268 -8.09 29.86 -14.64
CA VAL A 268 -7.83 28.83 -13.64
C VAL A 268 -6.78 29.36 -12.68
N ARG A 269 -7.19 29.51 -11.41
CA ARG A 269 -6.30 29.99 -10.34
C ARG A 269 -5.48 28.86 -9.70
N TYR A 270 -6.14 27.76 -9.34
CA TYR A 270 -5.54 26.56 -8.75
C TYR A 270 -5.51 25.44 -9.77
N ALA A 271 -6.49 24.53 -9.76
CA ALA A 271 -6.60 23.47 -10.74
C ALA A 271 -8.04 23.35 -11.26
N GLN A 272 -8.17 22.94 -12.51
CA GLN A 272 -9.43 22.47 -13.10
C GLN A 272 -9.15 21.12 -13.75
N ALA A 273 -9.72 20.07 -13.18
CA ALA A 273 -9.49 18.70 -13.63
C ALA A 273 -10.76 18.11 -14.28
N LEU A 274 -10.56 17.32 -15.34
CA LEU A 274 -11.60 16.55 -16.00
C LEU A 274 -11.42 15.08 -15.64
N PHE A 275 -12.35 14.53 -14.88
CA PHE A 275 -12.34 13.15 -14.46
C PHE A 275 -13.14 12.28 -15.44
N PRO A 276 -12.66 11.07 -15.77
CA PRO A 276 -13.52 10.11 -16.43
C PRO A 276 -14.66 9.70 -15.48
N PRO A 277 -15.77 9.14 -16.00
CA PRO A 277 -16.81 8.59 -15.15
C PRO A 277 -16.21 7.60 -14.14
N SER A 278 -16.61 7.69 -12.87
CA SER A 278 -16.28 6.67 -11.87
C SER A 278 -16.88 5.34 -12.35
N SER A 279 -16.05 4.37 -12.69
CA SER A 279 -16.53 3.07 -13.14
C SER A 279 -16.47 2.06 -11.99
N ASN A 280 -17.62 1.48 -11.63
CA ASN A 280 -17.66 0.31 -10.74
C ASN A 280 -17.32 -0.99 -11.49
N SER A 281 -17.13 -0.94 -12.81
CA SER A 281 -16.66 -2.05 -13.62
C SER A 281 -15.60 -1.60 -14.63
N SER A 282 -14.74 -2.55 -14.98
CA SER A 282 -13.50 -2.49 -15.80
C SER A 282 -12.22 -1.93 -15.19
N THR A 283 -12.24 -0.99 -14.22
CA THR A 283 -10.99 -0.49 -13.57
C THR A 283 -10.89 -0.69 -12.06
N GLN A 284 -11.98 -1.04 -11.35
CA GLN A 284 -12.04 -1.09 -9.87
C GLN A 284 -11.65 0.22 -9.12
N LYS A 285 -11.46 1.32 -9.86
CA LYS A 285 -11.09 2.65 -9.34
C LYS A 285 -12.33 3.50 -9.12
N LEU A 286 -12.81 3.57 -7.88
CA LEU A 286 -13.97 4.41 -7.51
C LEU A 286 -13.66 5.92 -7.67
N TYR A 287 -12.39 6.30 -7.51
CA TYR A 287 -11.89 7.65 -7.69
C TYR A 287 -10.77 7.63 -8.74
N PRO A 288 -11.11 7.66 -10.04
CA PRO A 288 -10.10 7.61 -11.08
C PRO A 288 -9.27 8.90 -11.10
N GLU A 289 -8.03 8.78 -11.58
CA GLU A 289 -7.18 9.92 -11.91
C GLU A 289 -7.83 10.78 -12.99
N ALA A 290 -7.63 12.10 -12.92
CA ALA A 290 -8.09 12.99 -13.98
C ALA A 290 -7.47 12.63 -15.34
N THR A 291 -8.26 12.75 -16.41
CA THR A 291 -7.79 12.61 -17.80
C THR A 291 -7.02 13.85 -18.24
N ILE A 292 -7.38 15.03 -17.73
CA ILE A 292 -6.74 16.31 -18.00
C ILE A 292 -6.78 17.15 -16.73
N VAL A 293 -5.70 17.86 -16.42
CA VAL A 293 -5.64 18.86 -15.35
C VAL A 293 -5.11 20.17 -15.95
N TYR A 294 -5.85 21.26 -15.83
CA TYR A 294 -5.32 22.60 -16.10
C TYR A 294 -4.93 23.26 -14.80
N THR A 295 -3.74 23.85 -14.74
CA THR A 295 -3.21 24.50 -13.54
C THR A 295 -2.97 25.99 -13.74
N GLY A 296 -3.23 26.74 -12.68
CA GLY A 296 -2.94 28.15 -12.54
C GLY A 296 -1.72 28.43 -11.68
N ALA A 297 -1.39 29.71 -11.50
CA ALA A 297 -0.21 30.11 -10.72
C ALA A 297 -0.30 29.72 -9.23
N ASP A 298 -1.49 29.77 -8.63
CA ASP A 298 -1.64 29.50 -7.20
C ASP A 298 -1.68 27.99 -6.88
N PHE A 299 -1.78 27.11 -7.90
CA PHE A 299 -1.58 25.67 -7.74
C PHE A 299 -0.23 25.36 -7.11
N TYR A 300 0.85 25.87 -7.72
CA TYR A 300 2.22 25.64 -7.26
C TYR A 300 2.46 26.28 -5.89
N ARG A 301 1.87 27.45 -5.65
CA ARG A 301 1.97 28.17 -4.37
C ARG A 301 1.24 27.47 -3.23
N SER A 302 0.29 26.57 -3.51
CA SER A 302 -0.35 25.80 -2.45
C SER A 302 0.65 24.94 -1.66
N ALA A 303 1.81 24.59 -2.23
CA ALA A 303 2.89 23.90 -1.53
C ALA A 303 3.35 24.64 -0.26
N ALA A 304 3.23 25.97 -0.22
CA ALA A 304 3.50 26.80 0.96
C ALA A 304 2.72 26.39 2.22
N ASN A 305 1.61 25.67 2.02
CA ASN A 305 0.74 25.24 3.10
C ASN A 305 1.25 24.04 3.88
N PHE A 306 2.28 23.36 3.38
CA PHE A 306 2.92 22.28 4.11
C PHE A 306 3.83 22.80 5.24
N PRO A 307 4.21 21.96 6.21
CA PRO A 307 5.09 22.38 7.28
C PRO A 307 6.39 23.00 6.78
N LYS A 308 6.98 23.88 7.60
CA LYS A 308 8.24 24.54 7.24
C LYS A 308 9.37 23.52 7.10
N GLY A 309 10.15 23.68 6.02
CA GLY A 309 11.24 22.77 5.68
C GLY A 309 10.82 21.58 4.84
N THR A 310 9.56 21.49 4.38
CA THR A 310 9.15 20.42 3.46
C THR A 310 9.91 20.54 2.15
N GLU A 311 10.63 19.47 1.82
CA GLU A 311 11.30 19.29 0.53
C GLU A 311 10.31 18.75 -0.50
N PHE A 312 10.26 19.38 -1.67
CA PHE A 312 9.41 18.97 -2.79
C PHE A 312 10.23 18.46 -3.96
N THR A 313 9.89 17.27 -4.46
CA THR A 313 10.15 16.88 -5.84
C THR A 313 8.88 17.18 -6.65
N PHE A 314 8.99 17.92 -7.75
CA PHE A 314 7.82 18.33 -8.52
C PHE A 314 7.88 17.80 -9.96
N GLY A 315 6.82 17.13 -10.37
CA GLY A 315 6.64 16.51 -11.67
C GLY A 315 6.25 17.49 -12.79
N ILE A 316 6.78 17.25 -13.99
CA ILE A 316 6.58 18.07 -15.19
C ILE A 316 6.16 17.17 -16.35
N ASN A 317 4.99 17.45 -16.92
CA ASN A 317 4.41 16.71 -18.03
C ASN A 317 5.37 16.58 -19.23
N LEU A 318 5.88 15.37 -19.46
CA LEU A 318 6.73 15.01 -20.58
C LEU A 318 5.90 14.69 -21.84
N ARG A 319 4.69 14.13 -21.67
CA ARG A 319 3.78 13.81 -22.79
C ARG A 319 3.35 15.05 -23.59
N ALA A 320 3.35 16.22 -22.95
CA ALA A 320 3.11 17.49 -23.63
C ALA A 320 4.15 17.79 -24.71
N ARG A 321 5.36 17.21 -24.62
CA ARG A 321 6.47 17.41 -25.57
C ARG A 321 6.72 18.89 -25.87
N SER A 322 6.60 19.72 -24.84
CA SER A 322 6.75 21.17 -24.93
C SER A 322 7.84 21.63 -23.97
N PRO A 323 9.08 21.83 -24.47
CA PRO A 323 10.17 22.39 -23.66
C PRO A 323 9.83 23.75 -23.06
N ASP A 324 9.06 24.59 -23.79
CA ASP A 324 8.61 25.89 -23.30
C ASP A 324 7.67 25.76 -22.09
N MET A 325 6.73 24.81 -22.14
CA MET A 325 5.85 24.54 -21.00
C MET A 325 6.67 24.02 -19.81
N ALA A 326 7.61 23.12 -20.05
CA ALA A 326 8.48 22.58 -18.99
C ALA A 326 9.26 23.71 -18.28
N ALA A 327 9.84 24.64 -19.03
CA ALA A 327 10.51 25.81 -18.48
C ALA A 327 9.57 26.72 -17.67
N GLN A 328 8.35 26.98 -18.16
CA GLN A 328 7.37 27.79 -17.46
C GLN A 328 6.89 27.13 -16.15
N VAL A 329 6.65 25.81 -16.16
CA VAL A 329 6.29 25.07 -14.95
C VAL A 329 7.42 25.13 -13.93
N ALA A 330 8.66 24.87 -14.34
CA ALA A 330 9.83 24.95 -13.46
C ALA A 330 9.97 26.34 -12.82
N GLN A 331 9.76 27.42 -13.59
CA GLN A 331 9.76 28.78 -13.07
C GLN A 331 8.66 29.00 -12.02
N ARG A 332 7.43 28.50 -12.25
CA ARG A 332 6.32 28.64 -11.29
C ARG A 332 6.58 27.87 -9.99
N VAL A 333 7.11 26.65 -10.10
CA VAL A 333 7.52 25.81 -8.96
C VAL A 333 8.57 26.54 -8.11
N ALA A 334 9.60 27.09 -8.76
CA ALA A 334 10.63 27.82 -8.04
C ALA A 334 10.15 29.15 -7.45
N GLN A 335 9.30 29.89 -8.17
CA GLN A 335 8.70 31.13 -7.65
C GLN A 335 7.86 30.86 -6.41
N ALA A 336 7.11 29.76 -6.39
CA ALA A 336 6.39 29.31 -5.19
C ALA A 336 7.38 29.08 -4.04
N ALA A 337 8.34 28.18 -4.22
CA ALA A 337 9.27 27.85 -3.13
C ALA A 337 10.10 29.04 -2.63
N SER A 338 10.52 29.96 -3.51
CA SER A 338 11.29 31.16 -3.12
C SER A 338 10.52 32.14 -2.21
N ARG A 339 9.19 32.07 -2.21
CA ARG A 339 8.31 32.93 -1.42
C ARG A 339 7.81 32.26 -0.15
N ASP A 340 8.04 30.96 0.00
CA ASP A 340 7.29 30.08 0.87
C ASP A 340 8.20 29.24 1.78
N ASN A 341 7.60 28.56 2.77
CA ASN A 341 8.31 27.80 3.81
C ASN A 341 8.93 26.46 3.33
N VAL A 342 9.07 26.25 2.03
CA VAL A 342 9.35 24.94 1.41
C VAL A 342 10.54 25.03 0.45
N THR A 343 11.15 23.89 0.12
CA THR A 343 12.31 23.84 -0.78
C THR A 343 12.03 22.95 -1.98
N VAL A 344 12.45 23.37 -3.17
CA VAL A 344 12.46 22.49 -4.35
C VAL A 344 13.73 21.66 -4.28
N ARG A 345 13.57 20.37 -4.01
CA ARG A 345 14.67 19.41 -4.01
C ARG A 345 15.05 19.02 -5.43
N ALA A 346 14.06 18.69 -6.25
CA ALA A 346 14.28 18.24 -7.61
C ALA A 346 13.06 18.52 -8.49
N LEU A 347 13.31 18.61 -9.79
CA LEU A 347 12.29 18.50 -10.82
C LEU A 347 12.33 17.08 -11.39
N GLU A 348 11.17 16.47 -11.54
CA GLU A 348 10.97 15.21 -12.25
C GLU A 348 10.28 15.53 -13.58
N ILE A 349 10.68 14.88 -14.67
CA ILE A 349 10.13 15.16 -16.01
C ILE A 349 9.57 13.86 -16.57
N GLY A 350 8.26 13.71 -16.45
CA GLY A 350 7.50 12.54 -16.86
C GLY A 350 7.41 11.49 -15.76
N ASN A 351 6.32 10.74 -15.80
CA ASN A 351 5.97 9.67 -14.88
C ASN A 351 5.70 8.39 -15.66
N GLU A 352 6.43 7.31 -15.37
CA GLU A 352 6.30 5.99 -16.01
C GLU A 352 6.39 6.04 -17.55
N PRO A 353 7.41 6.70 -18.13
CA PRO A 353 7.60 6.76 -19.58
C PRO A 353 7.79 5.38 -20.24
N ASP A 354 8.21 4.37 -19.47
CA ASP A 354 8.26 2.95 -19.88
C ASP A 354 6.86 2.38 -20.18
N MET A 355 5.80 3.01 -19.67
CA MET A 355 4.40 2.67 -19.91
C MET A 355 3.72 3.56 -20.95
N TYR A 356 4.46 4.41 -21.69
CA TYR A 356 3.85 5.28 -22.71
C TYR A 356 3.41 4.54 -23.99
N GLY A 357 3.73 3.24 -24.08
CA GLY A 357 3.36 2.39 -25.19
C GLY A 357 4.34 2.55 -26.35
N ASN A 358 4.17 3.58 -27.18
CA ASN A 358 4.93 3.73 -28.42
C ASN A 358 6.25 4.54 -28.28
N TRP A 359 6.73 4.75 -27.06
CA TRP A 359 7.97 5.50 -26.82
C TRP A 359 9.16 4.53 -26.77
N SER A 360 10.10 4.70 -27.70
CA SER A 360 11.40 4.05 -27.62
C SER A 360 12.32 4.80 -26.65
N MET A 361 13.33 4.11 -26.11
CA MET A 361 14.33 4.73 -25.24
C MET A 361 15.01 5.97 -25.89
N PRO A 362 15.45 5.96 -27.16
CA PRO A 362 15.97 7.18 -27.81
C PRO A 362 14.95 8.32 -27.90
N PHE A 363 13.67 8.01 -28.14
CA PHE A 363 12.63 9.03 -28.20
C PHE A 363 12.37 9.65 -26.82
N TYR A 364 12.32 8.83 -25.77
CA TYR A 364 12.28 9.30 -24.38
C TYR A 364 13.47 10.22 -24.07
N ALA A 365 14.70 9.76 -24.34
CA ALA A 365 15.91 10.51 -24.07
C ALA A 365 15.94 11.87 -24.79
N ALA A 366 15.53 11.92 -26.05
CA ALA A 366 15.47 13.16 -26.82
C ALA A 366 14.48 14.17 -26.22
N ASN A 367 13.25 13.74 -25.91
CA ASN A 367 12.22 14.64 -25.35
C ASN A 367 12.56 15.08 -23.92
N TRP A 368 13.08 14.17 -23.10
CA TRP A 368 13.51 14.48 -21.72
C TRP A 368 14.64 15.53 -21.74
N ASN A 369 15.67 15.32 -22.57
CA ASN A 369 16.78 16.26 -22.68
C ASN A 369 16.33 17.63 -23.25
N ALA A 370 15.40 17.65 -24.20
CA ALA A 370 14.86 18.92 -24.72
C ALA A 370 14.16 19.73 -23.62
N ALA A 371 13.33 19.08 -22.80
CA ALA A 371 12.68 19.72 -21.66
C ALA A 371 13.68 20.19 -20.59
N ALA A 372 14.64 19.33 -20.22
CA ALA A 372 15.67 19.67 -19.24
C ALA A 372 16.53 20.85 -19.69
N SER A 373 16.96 20.89 -20.95
CA SER A 373 17.74 22.00 -21.50
C SER A 373 16.96 23.32 -21.49
N ALA A 374 15.66 23.31 -21.82
CA ALA A 374 14.83 24.52 -21.74
C ALA A 374 14.69 25.03 -20.29
N ILE A 375 14.54 24.13 -19.32
CA ILE A 375 14.52 24.47 -17.89
C ILE A 375 15.86 25.09 -17.47
N VAL A 376 16.99 24.47 -17.85
CA VAL A 376 18.32 25.00 -17.55
C VAL A 376 18.51 26.38 -18.16
N ASN A 377 18.17 26.58 -19.44
CA ASN A 377 18.30 27.88 -20.10
C ASN A 377 17.45 28.97 -19.42
N ALA A 378 16.21 28.64 -19.03
CA ALA A 378 15.36 29.53 -18.27
C ALA A 378 15.94 29.88 -16.88
N SER A 379 16.73 28.97 -16.30
CA SER A 379 17.36 29.14 -14.99
C SER A 379 18.58 30.08 -15.01
N LEU A 380 19.22 30.27 -16.16
CA LEU A 380 20.41 31.12 -16.34
C LEU A 380 20.10 32.62 -16.38
N ASN A 381 18.83 32.99 -16.50
CA ASN A 381 18.42 34.38 -16.38
C ASN A 381 18.77 34.89 -14.97
N ALA A 382 19.48 36.02 -14.86
CA ALA A 382 19.92 36.58 -13.58
C ALA A 382 18.77 36.90 -12.60
N SER A 383 17.55 37.07 -13.13
CA SER A 383 16.32 37.26 -12.34
C SER A 383 15.60 35.94 -12.02
N SER A 384 16.18 34.79 -12.37
CA SER A 384 15.61 33.47 -12.10
C SER A 384 15.60 33.21 -10.59
N PRO A 385 14.44 32.86 -10.00
CA PRO A 385 14.35 32.42 -8.61
C PRO A 385 14.93 31.01 -8.41
N PHE A 386 15.48 30.39 -9.46
CA PHE A 386 15.98 29.02 -9.45
C PHE A 386 17.36 28.90 -10.09
N PRO A 387 18.43 29.42 -9.48
CA PRO A 387 19.77 29.22 -10.02
C PRO A 387 20.15 27.74 -9.86
N LYS A 388 20.34 27.04 -10.98
CA LYS A 388 20.81 25.63 -11.08
C LYS A 388 19.76 24.59 -10.66
N PRO A 389 18.88 24.14 -11.57
CA PRO A 389 17.92 23.09 -11.28
C PRO A 389 18.61 21.78 -10.89
N THR A 390 17.97 21.01 -10.00
CA THR A 390 18.35 19.61 -9.72
C THR A 390 17.29 18.70 -10.32
N PHE A 391 17.71 17.58 -10.92
CA PHE A 391 16.80 16.63 -11.54
C PHE A 391 16.75 15.28 -10.81
N GLN A 392 15.53 14.76 -10.71
CA GLN A 392 15.22 13.37 -10.41
C GLN A 392 14.86 12.69 -11.74
N LEU A 393 15.55 11.59 -12.06
CA LEU A 393 15.46 10.92 -13.34
C LEU A 393 14.48 9.75 -13.32
N PHE A 394 14.00 9.41 -14.51
CA PHE A 394 13.34 8.16 -14.91
C PHE A 394 11.88 8.01 -14.50
N ALA A 395 11.60 7.94 -13.19
CA ALA A 395 10.26 7.62 -12.65
C ALA A 395 9.62 6.39 -13.31
N TYR A 396 10.40 5.34 -13.59
CA TYR A 396 9.89 4.16 -14.30
C TYR A 396 8.97 3.31 -13.42
N ALA A 397 7.90 2.76 -13.98
CA ALA A 397 6.95 1.92 -13.23
C ALA A 397 7.61 0.66 -12.66
N ASN A 398 8.52 0.08 -13.45
CA ASN A 398 9.41 -1.02 -13.09
C ASN A 398 10.60 -1.04 -14.07
N PRO A 399 11.75 -1.65 -13.76
CA PRO A 399 12.79 -1.86 -14.76
C PRO A 399 12.25 -2.71 -15.91
N ASN A 400 12.46 -2.26 -17.14
CA ASN A 400 12.13 -3.01 -18.35
C ASN A 400 13.36 -3.15 -19.25
N PRO A 401 14.22 -4.16 -18.98
CA PRO A 401 15.43 -4.41 -19.75
C PRO A 401 15.16 -4.68 -21.24
N ALA A 402 14.04 -5.33 -21.57
CA ALA A 402 13.71 -5.68 -22.95
C ALA A 402 13.48 -4.44 -23.83
N ALA A 403 12.92 -3.37 -23.26
CA ALA A 403 12.74 -2.08 -23.93
C ALA A 403 13.86 -1.07 -23.59
N ASN A 404 14.90 -1.50 -22.89
CA ASN A 404 16.03 -0.69 -22.41
C ASN A 404 15.66 0.42 -21.41
N PHE A 405 14.48 0.37 -20.79
CA PHE A 405 14.06 1.24 -19.69
C PHE A 405 14.63 0.73 -18.36
N THR A 406 15.94 0.87 -18.23
CA THR A 406 16.73 0.62 -17.02
C THR A 406 17.60 1.84 -16.76
N VAL A 407 18.12 2.01 -15.54
CA VAL A 407 19.05 3.10 -15.21
C VAL A 407 20.25 3.09 -16.16
N ALA A 408 20.87 1.91 -16.37
CA ALA A 408 22.01 1.78 -17.26
C ALA A 408 21.63 2.08 -18.72
N GLY A 409 20.49 1.54 -19.19
CA GLY A 409 20.00 1.73 -20.56
C GLY A 409 19.70 3.18 -20.89
N ALA A 410 19.05 3.90 -19.98
CA ALA A 410 18.69 5.29 -20.13
C ALA A 410 19.91 6.22 -20.12
N LEU A 411 20.87 5.98 -19.23
CA LEU A 411 22.13 6.72 -19.20
C LEU A 411 22.95 6.47 -20.47
N ALA A 412 23.01 5.23 -20.97
CA ALA A 412 23.66 4.90 -22.22
C ALA A 412 22.98 5.56 -23.43
N ALA A 413 21.65 5.76 -23.39
CA ALA A 413 20.90 6.51 -24.39
C ALA A 413 21.06 8.04 -24.28
N GLY A 414 21.85 8.53 -23.31
CA GLY A 414 22.20 9.95 -23.18
C GLY A 414 21.24 10.78 -22.33
N VAL A 415 20.34 10.17 -21.54
CA VAL A 415 19.48 10.90 -20.60
C VAL A 415 20.35 11.69 -19.61
N ALA A 416 20.10 13.00 -19.50
CA ALA A 416 20.84 13.93 -18.64
C ALA A 416 22.35 14.04 -18.95
N GLN A 417 22.80 13.65 -20.15
CA GLN A 417 24.20 13.75 -20.57
C GLN A 417 24.47 14.96 -21.48
N GLY A 418 23.45 15.73 -21.86
CA GLY A 418 23.59 16.91 -22.71
C GLY A 418 24.38 18.05 -22.05
N GLU A 419 24.96 18.92 -22.89
CA GLU A 419 25.67 20.13 -22.44
C GLU A 419 24.73 21.02 -21.59
N GLY A 420 25.25 21.58 -20.50
CA GLY A 420 24.46 22.37 -19.54
C GLY A 420 23.58 21.56 -18.57
N VAL A 421 23.14 20.35 -18.95
CA VAL A 421 22.31 19.47 -18.09
C VAL A 421 23.17 18.49 -17.29
N LYS A 422 24.29 18.03 -17.86
CA LYS A 422 25.18 17.05 -17.22
C LYS A 422 25.60 17.49 -15.82
N GLY A 423 25.44 16.60 -14.85
CA GLY A 423 25.80 16.83 -13.44
C GLY A 423 24.71 17.52 -12.61
N LEU A 424 23.58 17.92 -13.21
CA LEU A 424 22.41 18.45 -12.50
C LEU A 424 21.46 17.36 -11.99
N ALA A 425 21.51 16.16 -12.57
CA ALA A 425 20.82 15.00 -12.03
C ALA A 425 21.51 14.50 -10.75
N LYS A 426 20.72 14.20 -9.72
CA LYS A 426 21.21 13.67 -8.42
C LYS A 426 20.53 12.38 -7.99
N VAL A 427 19.35 12.10 -8.52
CA VAL A 427 18.51 10.97 -8.12
C VAL A 427 18.09 10.18 -9.35
N ALA A 428 18.23 8.86 -9.29
CA ALA A 428 17.53 7.90 -10.15
C ALA A 428 16.31 7.41 -9.38
N SER A 429 15.11 7.63 -9.92
CA SER A 429 13.85 7.26 -9.32
C SER A 429 13.18 6.15 -10.12
N LEU A 430 12.80 5.08 -9.43
CA LEU A 430 11.91 4.06 -9.97
C LEU A 430 10.69 3.94 -9.06
N HIS A 431 9.66 3.28 -9.55
CA HIS A 431 8.49 2.93 -8.78
C HIS A 431 8.51 1.46 -8.43
N HIS A 432 7.70 1.10 -7.44
CA HIS A 432 7.46 -0.30 -7.12
C HIS A 432 6.10 -0.46 -6.44
N TYR A 433 5.30 -1.38 -6.95
CA TYR A 433 4.13 -1.89 -6.26
C TYR A 433 4.24 -3.41 -6.18
N ASN A 434 3.74 -4.01 -5.11
CA ASN A 434 3.65 -5.46 -5.08
C ASN A 434 2.60 -5.91 -6.11
N GLY A 435 2.70 -7.18 -6.52
CA GLY A 435 1.74 -7.80 -7.42
C GLY A 435 0.34 -7.92 -6.79
N ASN A 436 -0.31 -9.07 -6.95
CA ASN A 436 -1.67 -9.29 -6.43
C ASN A 436 -1.66 -10.25 -5.23
N PRO A 437 -1.18 -9.84 -4.03
CA PRO A 437 -1.32 -10.67 -2.83
C PRO A 437 -2.80 -10.90 -2.55
N ALA A 438 -3.18 -12.14 -2.22
CA ALA A 438 -4.58 -12.49 -1.98
C ALA A 438 -5.10 -11.95 -0.63
N LYS A 439 -4.19 -11.81 0.35
CA LYS A 439 -4.47 -11.29 1.69
C LYS A 439 -3.28 -10.50 2.22
N VAL A 440 -3.52 -9.65 3.21
CA VAL A 440 -2.46 -8.81 3.81
C VAL A 440 -1.28 -9.61 4.38
N SER A 441 -1.53 -10.83 4.88
CA SER A 441 -0.44 -11.69 5.37
C SER A 441 0.49 -12.19 4.27
N ASP A 442 0.06 -12.22 3.00
CA ASP A 442 0.97 -12.56 1.89
C ASP A 442 1.94 -11.41 1.58
N LEU A 443 1.45 -10.17 1.75
CA LEU A 443 2.21 -8.93 1.57
C LEU A 443 3.27 -8.79 2.68
N MET A 444 2.92 -9.11 3.93
CA MET A 444 3.79 -8.91 5.10
C MET A 444 4.95 -9.90 5.21
N ARG A 445 4.93 -11.06 4.52
CA ARG A 445 5.95 -12.09 4.71
C ARG A 445 7.36 -11.52 4.46
N LYS A 446 8.27 -11.75 5.41
CA LYS A 446 9.69 -11.38 5.31
C LYS A 446 10.32 -11.77 3.96
N SER A 447 10.10 -13.01 3.51
CA SER A 447 10.65 -13.48 2.23
C SER A 447 10.05 -12.78 1.00
N SER A 448 8.77 -12.39 1.07
CA SER A 448 8.13 -11.56 0.04
C SER A 448 8.78 -10.17 0.02
N VAL A 449 8.92 -9.52 1.17
CA VAL A 449 9.55 -8.19 1.28
C VAL A 449 10.99 -8.22 0.75
N SER A 450 11.80 -9.18 1.19
CA SER A 450 13.21 -9.28 0.81
C SER A 450 13.38 -9.51 -0.70
N SER A 451 12.56 -10.36 -1.30
CA SER A 451 12.62 -10.64 -2.75
C SER A 451 12.15 -9.46 -3.59
N GLN A 452 11.05 -8.81 -3.19
CA GLN A 452 10.47 -7.67 -3.91
C GLN A 452 11.38 -6.44 -3.89
N VAL A 453 12.10 -6.18 -2.80
CA VAL A 453 13.08 -5.10 -2.74
C VAL A 453 14.40 -5.52 -3.42
N GLY A 454 14.83 -6.78 -3.23
CA GLY A 454 16.09 -7.30 -3.75
C GLY A 454 16.22 -7.29 -5.28
N GLN A 455 15.11 -7.33 -6.02
CA GLN A 455 15.12 -7.26 -7.48
C GLN A 455 15.75 -5.97 -8.05
N PHE A 456 15.81 -4.90 -7.25
CA PHE A 456 16.36 -3.60 -7.66
C PHE A 456 17.87 -3.46 -7.47
N THR A 457 18.56 -4.47 -6.93
CA THR A 457 20.02 -4.43 -6.68
C THR A 457 20.84 -4.05 -7.92
N GLY A 458 20.43 -4.50 -9.12
CA GLY A 458 21.07 -4.12 -10.38
C GLY A 458 20.91 -2.62 -10.72
N GLU A 459 19.71 -2.07 -10.51
CA GLU A 459 19.40 -0.66 -10.75
C GLU A 459 20.08 0.26 -9.74
N ILE A 460 20.11 -0.15 -8.47
CA ILE A 460 20.84 0.55 -7.40
C ILE A 460 22.32 0.64 -7.75
N ALA A 461 22.94 -0.48 -8.16
CA ALA A 461 24.35 -0.49 -8.53
C ALA A 461 24.62 0.37 -9.77
N ALA A 462 23.70 0.38 -10.76
CA ALA A 462 23.81 1.24 -11.93
C ALA A 462 23.74 2.73 -11.58
N ALA A 463 22.80 3.12 -10.71
CA ALA A 463 22.68 4.49 -10.22
C ALA A 463 23.93 4.95 -9.45
N GLN A 464 24.44 4.10 -8.54
CA GLN A 464 25.64 4.41 -7.76
C GLN A 464 26.88 4.58 -8.63
N ARG A 465 27.08 3.74 -9.66
CA ARG A 465 28.18 3.90 -10.64
C ARG A 465 28.11 5.22 -11.40
N ALA A 466 26.90 5.75 -11.60
CA ALA A 466 26.66 7.05 -12.23
C ALA A 466 26.73 8.23 -11.25
N GLY A 467 27.03 7.99 -9.96
CA GLY A 467 27.03 9.02 -8.92
C GLY A 467 25.64 9.52 -8.52
N LEU A 468 24.59 8.74 -8.81
CA LEU A 468 23.20 9.04 -8.46
C LEU A 468 22.78 8.31 -7.18
N GLN A 469 21.94 8.95 -6.39
CA GLN A 469 21.16 8.26 -5.36
C GLN A 469 20.04 7.46 -6.02
N PHE A 470 19.71 6.29 -5.46
CA PHE A 470 18.55 5.51 -5.91
C PHE A 470 17.42 5.64 -4.91
N GLU A 471 16.21 5.92 -5.40
CA GLU A 471 15.01 6.12 -4.58
C GLU A 471 13.79 5.47 -5.21
N PHE A 472 12.85 5.07 -4.37
CA PHE A 472 11.50 4.78 -4.83
C PHE A 472 10.69 6.08 -4.81
N GLY A 473 10.59 6.77 -5.95
CA GLY A 473 9.84 8.03 -6.08
C GLY A 473 8.32 7.85 -6.03
N GLU A 474 7.84 6.61 -6.20
CA GLU A 474 6.47 6.22 -5.97
C GLU A 474 6.40 4.74 -5.58
N THR A 475 5.67 4.42 -4.53
CA THR A 475 5.43 3.04 -4.14
C THR A 475 4.14 2.88 -3.35
N GLY A 476 3.67 1.66 -3.19
CA GLY A 476 2.55 1.33 -2.33
C GLY A 476 2.41 -0.18 -2.18
N SER A 477 1.41 -0.60 -1.44
CA SER A 477 1.09 -2.02 -1.28
C SER A 477 0.81 -2.66 -2.63
N ILE A 478 -0.21 -2.19 -3.35
CA ILE A 478 -0.66 -2.71 -4.66
C ILE A 478 -0.99 -1.51 -5.55
N GLY A 479 -0.62 -1.59 -6.83
CA GLY A 479 -0.96 -0.55 -7.82
C GLY A 479 -2.47 -0.41 -8.03
N GLY A 480 -2.90 0.58 -8.80
CA GLY A 480 -4.33 0.79 -9.09
C GLY A 480 -5.16 1.18 -7.86
N HIS A 481 -4.60 2.02 -6.99
CA HIS A 481 -5.23 2.60 -5.77
C HIS A 481 -5.36 1.63 -4.60
N GLY A 482 -4.73 0.46 -4.70
CA GLY A 482 -4.70 -0.55 -3.65
C GLY A 482 -5.93 -1.45 -3.63
N ALA A 483 -5.84 -2.56 -2.89
CA ALA A 483 -6.91 -3.53 -2.72
C ALA A 483 -7.57 -3.45 -1.33
N PRO A 484 -8.91 -3.56 -1.22
CA PRO A 484 -9.61 -3.67 0.04
C PRO A 484 -9.12 -4.86 0.88
N GLY A 485 -9.02 -4.70 2.19
CA GLY A 485 -8.60 -5.79 3.09
C GLY A 485 -7.11 -6.14 3.01
N VAL A 486 -6.35 -5.43 2.16
CA VAL A 486 -4.90 -5.57 2.04
C VAL A 486 -4.20 -4.22 2.23
N SER A 487 -4.63 -3.20 1.50
CA SER A 487 -3.96 -1.89 1.47
C SER A 487 -4.44 -0.95 2.58
N ASN A 488 -5.73 -1.04 2.93
CA ASN A 488 -6.40 -0.18 3.90
C ASN A 488 -6.58 -0.82 5.29
N VAL A 489 -5.71 -1.77 5.67
CA VAL A 489 -5.76 -2.49 6.95
C VAL A 489 -4.42 -2.48 7.68
N ALA A 490 -4.42 -2.72 8.99
CA ALA A 490 -3.26 -2.59 9.87
C ALA A 490 -2.06 -3.46 9.46
N GLY A 491 -2.27 -4.60 8.81
CA GLY A 491 -1.16 -5.41 8.31
C GLY A 491 -0.30 -4.69 7.27
N SER A 492 -0.86 -3.72 6.53
CA SER A 492 -0.08 -2.96 5.53
C SER A 492 1.05 -2.15 6.17
N VAL A 493 0.89 -1.66 7.40
CA VAL A 493 2.00 -0.95 8.07
C VAL A 493 3.10 -1.90 8.55
N ILE A 494 2.79 -3.14 8.93
CA ILE A 494 3.84 -4.13 9.27
C ILE A 494 4.71 -4.41 8.04
N TRP A 495 4.07 -4.62 6.87
CA TRP A 495 4.77 -4.69 5.59
C TRP A 495 5.61 -3.43 5.33
N ALA A 496 5.01 -2.25 5.48
CA ALA A 496 5.65 -1.00 5.10
C ALA A 496 6.92 -0.70 5.92
N VAL A 497 6.92 -1.01 7.21
CA VAL A 497 8.10 -0.82 8.06
C VAL A 497 9.23 -1.77 7.61
N ASP A 498 8.93 -3.05 7.41
CA ASP A 498 9.94 -4.02 6.93
C ASP A 498 10.46 -3.63 5.53
N TYR A 499 9.55 -3.25 4.64
CA TYR A 499 9.85 -2.82 3.28
C TYR A 499 10.79 -1.61 3.23
N VAL A 500 10.54 -0.58 4.05
CA VAL A 500 11.42 0.59 4.12
C VAL A 500 12.79 0.21 4.67
N PHE A 501 12.86 -0.52 5.78
CA PHE A 501 14.16 -0.88 6.35
C PHE A 501 14.99 -1.79 5.44
N GLN A 502 14.35 -2.74 4.75
CA GLN A 502 15.01 -3.56 3.74
C GLN A 502 15.52 -2.71 2.57
N ALA A 503 14.72 -1.76 2.08
CA ALA A 503 15.13 -0.82 1.03
C ALA A 503 16.37 -0.01 1.45
N LEU A 504 16.37 0.53 2.67
CA LEU A 504 17.50 1.26 3.23
C LEU A 504 18.75 0.38 3.34
N ALA A 505 18.60 -0.85 3.85
CA ALA A 505 19.70 -1.79 4.05
C ALA A 505 20.42 -2.19 2.75
N ILE A 506 19.73 -2.16 1.61
CA ILE A 506 20.33 -2.45 0.29
C ILE A 506 20.75 -1.20 -0.51
N GLY A 507 20.56 -0.01 0.04
CA GLY A 507 21.13 1.23 -0.48
C GLY A 507 20.14 2.20 -1.15
N ILE A 508 18.85 1.91 -1.11
CA ILE A 508 17.80 2.88 -1.48
C ILE A 508 17.78 4.00 -0.44
N LYS A 509 17.72 5.26 -0.85
CA LYS A 509 17.91 6.41 0.06
C LYS A 509 16.61 6.98 0.60
N ARG A 510 15.54 6.92 -0.18
CA ARG A 510 14.19 7.35 0.20
C ARG A 510 13.13 6.51 -0.48
N VAL A 511 11.97 6.45 0.16
CA VAL A 511 10.77 5.74 -0.29
C VAL A 511 9.59 6.70 -0.17
N TYR A 512 8.88 6.96 -1.27
CA TYR A 512 7.73 7.84 -1.34
C TYR A 512 6.46 7.02 -1.53
N PHE A 513 5.69 6.81 -0.46
CA PHE A 513 4.42 6.10 -0.56
C PHE A 513 3.39 6.98 -1.29
N HIS A 514 2.74 6.43 -2.30
CA HIS A 514 1.82 7.14 -3.15
C HIS A 514 0.48 7.37 -2.47
N ASN A 515 -0.14 8.50 -2.78
CA ASN A 515 -1.39 8.95 -2.22
C ASN A 515 -2.21 9.66 -3.30
N GLY A 516 -3.52 9.50 -3.21
CA GLY A 516 -4.51 10.21 -4.01
C GLY A 516 -5.81 10.31 -3.24
N VAL A 517 -6.77 11.10 -3.68
CA VAL A 517 -8.03 11.24 -2.91
C VAL A 517 -8.76 9.89 -2.88
N CYS A 518 -9.05 9.39 -1.67
CA CYS A 518 -9.79 8.15 -1.41
C CYS A 518 -9.09 6.85 -1.86
N TYR A 519 -7.76 6.85 -2.02
CA TYR A 519 -7.02 5.61 -2.31
C TYR A 519 -6.88 4.76 -1.05
N ARG A 520 -6.81 3.43 -1.23
CA ARG A 520 -6.83 2.47 -0.11
C ARG A 520 -5.50 2.40 0.63
N TYR A 521 -4.40 2.66 -0.06
CA TYR A 521 -3.06 2.67 0.53
C TYR A 521 -2.63 4.03 1.09
N ASN A 522 -3.51 5.04 1.08
CA ASN A 522 -3.18 6.36 1.60
C ASN A 522 -2.62 6.27 3.01
N MET A 523 -1.72 7.19 3.36
CA MET A 523 -1.33 7.40 4.75
C MET A 523 -2.48 8.04 5.55
N PHE A 524 -3.19 9.00 4.97
CA PHE A 524 -4.39 9.59 5.56
C PHE A 524 -5.29 10.13 4.45
N GLN A 525 -6.57 10.33 4.74
CA GLN A 525 -7.46 11.05 3.83
C GLN A 525 -7.42 12.54 4.17
N PRO A 526 -7.06 13.43 3.21
CA PRO A 526 -6.97 14.86 3.47
C PRO A 526 -8.35 15.54 3.56
N ILE A 527 -9.38 14.87 3.02
CA ILE A 527 -10.78 15.29 3.01
C ILE A 527 -11.67 14.13 3.49
N GLY A 528 -12.92 14.43 3.87
CA GLY A 528 -13.91 13.43 4.24
C GLY A 528 -14.83 13.04 3.08
N GLY A 529 -15.72 12.07 3.33
CA GLY A 529 -16.78 11.69 2.38
C GLY A 529 -16.31 10.75 1.27
N CYS A 530 -15.23 10.01 1.53
CA CYS A 530 -14.68 9.02 0.62
C CYS A 530 -15.48 7.70 0.68
N ALA A 531 -15.58 7.01 -0.45
CA ALA A 531 -16.03 5.62 -0.53
C ALA A 531 -14.97 4.76 -1.25
N ASP A 532 -14.13 4.05 -0.52
CA ASP A 532 -13.10 3.19 -1.15
C ASP A 532 -13.62 1.77 -1.46
N GLY A 533 -14.93 1.55 -1.39
CA GLY A 533 -15.56 0.25 -1.66
C GLY A 533 -15.32 -0.79 -0.58
N SER A 534 -14.68 -0.44 0.54
CA SER A 534 -14.62 -1.29 1.72
C SER A 534 -15.79 -0.98 2.68
N PRO A 535 -16.42 -2.00 3.29
CA PRO A 535 -17.39 -1.81 4.36
C PRO A 535 -16.71 -1.79 5.75
N PRO A 536 -17.10 -0.88 6.66
CA PRO A 536 -18.00 0.26 6.46
C PRO A 536 -17.34 1.35 5.60
N ALA A 537 -18.16 2.21 4.99
CA ALA A 537 -17.66 3.36 4.23
C ALA A 537 -16.72 4.24 5.08
N LEU A 538 -15.72 4.84 4.43
CA LEU A 538 -14.74 5.68 5.10
C LEU A 538 -15.38 6.89 5.80
N SER A 539 -14.63 7.46 6.75
CA SER A 539 -15.11 8.56 7.59
C SER A 539 -15.65 9.74 6.76
N PRO A 540 -16.74 10.40 7.23
CA PRO A 540 -17.23 11.63 6.61
C PRO A 540 -16.30 12.83 6.83
N ARG A 541 -15.16 12.64 7.52
CA ARG A 541 -14.15 13.67 7.83
C ARG A 541 -12.76 13.21 7.35
N PRO A 542 -11.80 14.14 7.18
CA PRO A 542 -10.39 13.76 7.11
C PRO A 542 -10.01 12.84 8.28
N HIS A 543 -9.20 11.82 8.03
CA HIS A 543 -8.83 10.81 9.03
C HIS A 543 -7.53 10.10 8.68
N ILE A 544 -6.86 9.55 9.70
CA ILE A 544 -5.70 8.69 9.56
C ILE A 544 -6.09 7.35 8.95
N MET A 545 -5.24 6.82 8.06
CA MET A 545 -5.30 5.44 7.58
C MET A 545 -4.13 4.66 8.20
N PRO A 546 -4.16 3.30 8.22
CA PRO A 546 -3.12 2.50 8.86
C PRO A 546 -1.69 2.87 8.46
N MET A 547 -1.46 3.11 7.17
CA MET A 547 -0.15 3.44 6.61
C MET A 547 0.48 4.71 7.19
N TYR A 548 -0.27 5.65 7.78
CA TYR A 548 0.31 6.83 8.45
C TYR A 548 1.36 6.44 9.49
N HIS A 549 1.15 5.33 10.20
CA HIS A 549 2.00 4.93 11.30
C HIS A 549 3.43 4.59 10.86
N VAL A 550 3.67 4.29 9.57
CA VAL A 550 5.03 4.14 9.04
C VAL A 550 5.84 5.43 9.17
N LEU A 551 5.21 6.61 9.01
CA LEU A 551 5.89 7.90 9.20
C LEU A 551 6.33 8.07 10.65
N LEU A 552 5.47 7.72 11.62
CA LEU A 552 5.76 7.87 13.04
C LEU A 552 6.90 6.95 13.49
N VAL A 553 6.82 5.66 13.12
CA VAL A 553 7.83 4.66 13.46
C VAL A 553 9.18 5.07 12.88
N LEU A 554 9.25 5.39 11.59
CA LEU A 554 10.52 5.75 10.95
C LEU A 554 11.06 7.09 11.45
N ALA A 555 10.19 8.06 11.73
CA ALA A 555 10.61 9.36 12.26
C ALA A 555 11.41 9.21 13.55
N GLU A 556 10.98 8.33 14.44
CA GLU A 556 11.70 8.10 15.70
C GLU A 556 12.85 7.09 15.54
N ALA A 557 12.67 6.04 14.72
CA ALA A 557 13.69 5.00 14.54
C ALA A 557 14.98 5.53 13.86
N VAL A 558 14.88 6.54 12.99
CA VAL A 558 16.07 7.15 12.35
C VAL A 558 16.45 8.52 12.92
N ALA A 559 15.74 9.01 13.95
CA ALA A 559 16.01 10.34 14.53
C ALA A 559 17.44 10.44 15.09
N TYR A 560 18.26 11.30 14.52
CA TYR A 560 19.58 11.61 15.05
C TYR A 560 20.01 12.98 14.56
N LYS A 561 20.86 13.67 15.32
CA LYS A 561 21.35 15.02 14.96
C LYS A 561 22.23 15.04 13.70
N ALA A 562 22.68 13.88 13.24
CA ALA A 562 23.48 13.68 12.03
C ALA A 562 22.89 12.52 11.21
N PRO A 563 23.40 12.23 10.00
CA PRO A 563 23.02 11.03 9.26
C PRO A 563 23.17 9.75 10.07
N VAL A 564 22.38 8.74 9.73
CA VAL A 564 22.48 7.39 10.31
C VAL A 564 22.94 6.38 9.27
N LYS A 565 23.39 5.22 9.72
CA LYS A 565 23.62 4.03 8.89
C LYS A 565 22.65 2.94 9.29
N VAL A 566 22.14 2.20 8.31
CA VAL A 566 21.16 1.12 8.49
C VAL A 566 21.70 -0.17 7.89
N ALA A 567 21.50 -1.28 8.60
CA ALA A 567 21.80 -2.63 8.12
C ALA A 567 20.80 -3.63 8.71
N GLU A 568 20.47 -4.66 7.93
CA GLU A 568 19.75 -5.83 8.42
C GLU A 568 20.64 -6.62 9.39
N LEU A 569 20.07 -7.05 10.51
CA LEU A 569 20.68 -7.91 11.51
C LEU A 569 20.32 -9.37 11.22
N GLN A 570 21.21 -10.28 11.59
CA GLN A 570 20.96 -11.71 11.42
C GLN A 570 19.90 -12.19 12.40
N VAL A 571 18.81 -12.77 11.89
CA VAL A 571 17.73 -13.34 12.69
C VAL A 571 17.36 -14.71 12.12
N ALA A 572 17.50 -15.76 12.93
CA ALA A 572 17.15 -17.14 12.56
C ALA A 572 15.64 -17.40 12.68
N SER A 573 14.83 -16.60 11.97
CA SER A 573 13.37 -16.71 11.94
C SER A 573 12.84 -16.36 10.55
N GLY A 574 11.83 -17.12 10.12
CA GLY A 574 11.09 -16.86 8.87
C GLY A 574 10.12 -15.69 8.95
N ASP A 575 9.72 -15.30 10.18
CA ASP A 575 8.70 -14.27 10.42
C ASP A 575 9.26 -12.99 11.04
N VAL A 576 10.52 -12.99 11.47
CA VAL A 576 11.11 -11.85 12.20
C VAL A 576 12.27 -11.27 11.41
N SER A 577 12.15 -9.98 11.09
CA SER A 577 13.22 -9.14 10.56
C SER A 577 13.75 -8.24 11.67
N ALA A 578 15.05 -7.93 11.66
CA ALA A 578 15.61 -6.94 12.57
C ALA A 578 16.63 -6.07 11.86
N TYR A 579 16.69 -4.80 12.25
CA TYR A 579 17.56 -3.80 11.64
C TYR A 579 18.24 -2.97 12.71
N GLY A 580 19.54 -2.74 12.55
CA GLY A 580 20.28 -1.80 13.40
C GLY A 580 20.32 -0.42 12.76
N VAL A 581 20.30 0.61 13.60
CA VAL A 581 20.48 2.01 13.21
C VAL A 581 21.64 2.59 14.01
N TRP A 582 22.70 3.00 13.31
CA TRP A 582 23.92 3.56 13.91
C TRP A 582 24.09 5.04 13.57
N ALA A 583 24.67 5.80 14.48
CA ALA A 583 25.15 7.15 14.19
C ALA A 583 26.27 7.09 13.14
N ALA A 584 26.15 7.83 12.04
CA ALA A 584 27.15 7.76 10.96
C ALA A 584 28.50 8.40 11.33
N ASP A 585 28.48 9.39 12.23
CA ASP A 585 29.64 10.16 12.70
C ASP A 585 30.41 9.45 13.83
N THR A 586 29.72 8.81 14.78
CA THR A 586 30.36 8.14 15.92
C THR A 586 30.39 6.61 15.82
N GLY A 587 29.59 6.01 14.92
CA GLY A 587 29.42 4.56 14.81
C GLY A 587 28.63 3.92 15.98
N ALA A 588 28.00 4.71 16.84
CA ALA A 588 27.26 4.19 18.00
C ALA A 588 25.94 3.57 17.54
N LEU A 589 25.61 2.37 18.04
CA LEU A 589 24.28 1.77 17.84
C LEU A 589 23.25 2.61 18.61
N LEU A 590 22.31 3.20 17.88
CA LEU A 590 21.26 4.04 18.44
C LEU A 590 20.04 3.20 18.78
N ARG A 591 19.62 2.37 17.81
CA ARG A 591 18.34 1.64 17.88
C ARG A 591 18.40 0.31 17.16
N VAL A 592 17.53 -0.59 17.58
CA VAL A 592 17.21 -1.84 16.88
C VAL A 592 15.71 -1.85 16.59
N VAL A 593 15.34 -2.06 15.34
CA VAL A 593 13.94 -2.22 14.91
C VAL A 593 13.70 -3.69 14.65
N ILE A 594 12.71 -4.27 15.32
CA ILE A 594 12.30 -5.66 15.17
C ILE A 594 10.89 -5.65 14.58
N VAL A 595 10.70 -6.36 13.46
CA VAL A 595 9.42 -6.48 12.77
C VAL A 595 8.99 -7.94 12.81
N ASN A 596 7.82 -8.20 13.39
CA ASN A 596 7.22 -9.53 13.41
C ASN A 596 6.09 -9.62 12.37
N SER A 597 6.35 -10.30 11.26
CA SER A 597 5.41 -10.49 10.16
C SER A 597 4.43 -11.65 10.36
N ALA A 598 4.53 -12.43 11.45
CA ALA A 598 3.56 -13.49 11.73
C ALA A 598 2.17 -12.87 11.92
N ALA A 599 1.19 -13.35 11.16
CA ALA A 599 -0.10 -12.69 11.04
C ALA A 599 -1.04 -13.06 12.20
N TYR A 600 -1.49 -12.06 12.95
CA TYR A 600 -2.54 -12.21 13.95
C TYR A 600 -3.87 -11.67 13.41
N TYR A 601 -4.87 -12.55 13.29
CA TYR A 601 -6.22 -12.20 12.88
C TYR A 601 -7.17 -12.30 14.07
N VAL A 602 -8.11 -11.35 14.19
CA VAL A 602 -9.18 -11.41 15.20
C VAL A 602 -10.45 -11.97 14.54
N ASP A 603 -10.85 -13.18 14.91
CA ASP A 603 -12.16 -13.72 14.53
C ASP A 603 -13.25 -13.10 15.41
N ALA A 604 -14.27 -12.51 14.79
CA ALA A 604 -15.43 -11.94 15.49
C ALA A 604 -16.42 -13.00 15.99
N SER A 605 -16.28 -14.26 15.55
CA SER A 605 -17.27 -15.34 15.77
C SER A 605 -16.83 -16.42 16.77
N THR A 606 -15.56 -16.46 17.20
CA THR A 606 -15.06 -17.44 18.18
C THR A 606 -14.23 -16.79 19.29
N THR A 607 -14.31 -17.35 20.49
CA THR A 607 -13.47 -16.94 21.63
C THR A 607 -11.99 -17.24 21.32
N THR A 608 -11.31 -16.18 20.88
CA THR A 608 -9.87 -15.89 21.03
C THR A 608 -8.90 -17.03 20.74
N THR A 609 -8.45 -17.17 19.48
CA THR A 609 -7.09 -17.67 19.26
C THR A 609 -6.14 -16.70 19.98
N PRO A 610 -5.39 -17.14 21.01
CA PRO A 610 -4.52 -16.22 21.74
C PRO A 610 -3.36 -15.81 20.85
N ARG A 611 -3.16 -14.49 20.71
CA ARG A 611 -2.05 -13.89 19.96
C ARG A 611 -0.74 -14.56 20.35
N GLY A 612 0.01 -15.03 19.36
CA GLY A 612 1.31 -15.66 19.56
C GLY A 612 2.29 -14.70 20.21
N SER A 613 3.08 -15.22 21.15
CA SER A 613 4.11 -14.49 21.89
C SER A 613 5.50 -14.95 21.45
N TYR A 614 6.42 -13.99 21.34
CA TYR A 614 7.82 -14.19 20.95
C TYR A 614 8.73 -13.62 22.03
N CYS A 615 9.90 -14.23 22.21
CA CYS A 615 10.96 -13.65 23.01
C CYS A 615 12.14 -13.32 22.10
N TYR A 616 12.57 -12.05 22.07
CA TYR A 616 13.76 -11.63 21.35
C TYR A 616 14.90 -11.44 22.35
N GLU A 617 16.06 -12.05 22.10
CA GLU A 617 17.25 -11.93 22.95
C GLU A 617 18.31 -11.08 22.28
N LEU A 618 18.47 -9.85 22.74
CA LEU A 618 19.51 -8.95 22.26
C LEU A 618 20.81 -9.25 23.01
N SER A 619 21.73 -9.94 22.34
CA SER A 619 23.06 -10.22 22.90
C SER A 619 24.06 -9.13 22.51
N ASN A 620 25.10 -8.94 23.33
CA ASN A 620 26.12 -7.90 23.17
C ASN A 620 25.54 -6.48 23.25
N LEU A 621 24.66 -6.22 24.23
CA LEU A 621 24.14 -4.88 24.48
C LEU A 621 25.27 -3.84 24.55
N PRO A 622 25.12 -2.67 23.92
CA PRO A 622 26.08 -1.60 24.07
C PRO A 622 26.26 -1.29 25.56
N SER A 623 27.50 -1.28 26.05
CA SER A 623 27.74 -0.82 27.42
C SER A 623 27.20 0.60 27.56
N PRO A 624 26.50 0.93 28.66
CA PRO A 624 26.19 2.32 28.98
C PRO A 624 27.50 3.09 28.87
N ALA A 625 27.55 4.09 27.99
CA ALA A 625 28.78 4.87 27.85
C ALA A 625 29.15 5.37 29.25
N ASN A 626 30.33 5.00 29.75
CA ASN A 626 30.94 5.59 30.94
C ASN A 626 31.23 7.04 30.63
N SER A 627 30.18 7.84 30.64
CA SER A 627 30.20 9.26 30.44
C SER A 627 30.58 9.85 31.79
N THR A 628 31.88 9.94 32.05
CA THR A 628 32.41 10.73 33.15
C THR A 628 32.27 12.24 32.92
N ASN A 629 31.73 12.67 31.75
CA ASN A 629 31.64 14.08 31.35
C ASN A 629 30.30 14.52 30.72
N SER A 630 29.23 13.70 30.70
CA SER A 630 27.89 14.15 30.29
C SER A 630 27.01 14.41 31.50
N THR A 631 26.55 15.64 31.62
CA THR A 631 25.49 16.06 32.54
C THR A 631 24.10 15.54 32.13
N THR A 632 24.00 14.77 31.05
CA THR A 632 22.80 14.00 30.72
C THR A 632 22.96 12.58 31.24
N ALA A 633 22.09 12.18 32.17
CA ALA A 633 22.03 10.79 32.65
C ALA A 633 22.04 9.83 31.46
N ALA A 634 22.89 8.80 31.49
CA ALA A 634 22.82 7.73 30.50
C ALA A 634 21.38 7.18 30.53
N SER A 635 20.59 7.46 29.49
CA SER A 635 19.20 7.04 29.43
C SER A 635 19.18 5.51 29.42
N THR A 636 18.56 4.91 30.43
CA THR A 636 18.31 3.47 30.48
C THR A 636 17.67 3.04 29.16
N PRO A 637 18.18 1.98 28.48
CA PRO A 637 17.57 1.50 27.26
C PRO A 637 16.09 1.18 27.46
N PHE A 638 15.27 1.48 26.45
CA PHE A 638 13.83 1.33 26.52
C PHE A 638 13.24 0.89 25.17
N VAL A 639 11.97 0.56 25.16
CA VAL A 639 11.24 0.00 24.04
C VAL A 639 9.99 0.83 23.75
N ARG A 640 9.71 1.04 22.45
CA ARG A 640 8.41 1.50 21.94
C ARG A 640 7.82 0.49 20.99
N ARG A 641 6.50 0.48 20.90
CA ARG A 641 5.75 -0.50 20.12
C ARG A 641 4.79 0.17 19.16
N LEU A 642 4.74 -0.36 17.94
CA LEU A 642 3.57 -0.23 17.07
C LEU A 642 2.66 -1.43 17.35
N SER A 643 1.53 -1.17 18.00
CA SER A 643 0.56 -2.20 18.34
C SER A 643 -0.67 -2.07 17.45
N LEU A 644 -1.12 -3.21 16.95
CA LEU A 644 -2.35 -3.34 16.18
C LEU A 644 -3.29 -4.38 16.82
N PRO A 645 -4.62 -4.20 16.69
CA PRO A 645 -5.61 -5.13 17.23
C PRO A 645 -5.68 -6.44 16.42
N GLY A 646 -5.42 -6.40 15.12
CA GLY A 646 -5.42 -7.53 14.19
C GLY A 646 -5.04 -7.03 12.79
N VAL A 647 -4.42 -7.86 11.95
CA VAL A 647 -3.88 -7.40 10.65
C VAL A 647 -4.96 -6.96 9.65
N GLU A 648 -6.18 -7.47 9.81
CA GLU A 648 -7.36 -7.14 9.01
C GLU A 648 -8.08 -5.86 9.45
N ARG A 649 -7.66 -5.26 10.56
CA ARG A 649 -8.38 -4.13 11.17
C ARG A 649 -8.04 -2.83 10.44
N PRO A 650 -9.02 -1.99 10.07
CA PRO A 650 -8.75 -0.72 9.38
C PRO A 650 -8.27 0.40 10.32
N SER A 651 -8.34 0.17 11.63
CA SER A 651 -8.10 1.17 12.67
C SER A 651 -7.79 0.50 14.02
N GLY A 652 -7.50 1.31 15.03
CA GLY A 652 -7.13 0.91 16.38
C GLY A 652 -5.62 0.78 16.58
N LEU A 653 -4.82 1.32 15.66
CA LEU A 653 -3.37 1.28 15.78
C LEU A 653 -2.89 2.30 16.83
N THR A 654 -1.80 1.94 17.52
CA THR A 654 -1.11 2.86 18.43
C THR A 654 0.39 2.80 18.22
N TRP A 655 1.04 3.95 18.32
CA TRP A 655 2.50 4.07 18.36
C TRP A 655 2.92 4.58 19.74
N ALA A 656 3.73 3.80 20.45
CA ALA A 656 4.15 4.08 21.81
C ALA A 656 2.97 4.38 22.75
N GLY A 657 1.87 3.63 22.63
CA GLY A 657 0.65 3.82 23.43
C GLY A 657 -0.24 5.00 23.04
N GLN A 658 0.13 5.77 22.00
CA GLN A 658 -0.67 6.89 21.51
C GLN A 658 -1.42 6.53 20.22
N SER A 659 -2.68 6.93 20.12
CA SER A 659 -3.45 6.89 18.88
C SER A 659 -3.44 8.25 18.18
N PHE A 660 -3.57 8.25 16.86
CA PHE A 660 -3.66 9.46 16.02
C PHE A 660 -4.96 9.49 15.21
N GLU A 661 -5.82 8.48 15.40
CA GLU A 661 -7.01 8.26 14.59
C GLU A 661 -8.20 9.14 15.03
N GLY A 662 -8.02 9.93 16.09
CA GLY A 662 -9.00 10.90 16.55
C GLY A 662 -9.29 11.98 15.49
N PRO A 663 -10.43 12.69 15.61
CA PRO A 663 -10.88 13.66 14.59
C PRO A 663 -9.91 14.81 14.34
N SER A 664 -9.04 15.12 15.29
CA SER A 664 -8.02 16.17 15.15
C SER A 664 -6.75 15.71 14.43
N GLY A 665 -6.52 14.38 14.34
CA GLY A 665 -5.25 13.82 13.86
C GLY A 665 -4.08 14.03 14.83
N LYS A 666 -4.29 14.59 16.02
CA LYS A 666 -3.24 14.76 17.05
C LYS A 666 -3.07 13.47 17.85
N ALA A 667 -1.92 13.36 18.53
CA ALA A 667 -1.68 12.28 19.48
C ALA A 667 -2.70 12.31 20.63
N GLU A 668 -3.37 11.19 20.85
CA GLU A 668 -4.28 10.93 21.97
C GLU A 668 -3.74 9.76 22.80
N GLY A 669 -3.83 9.88 24.13
CA GLY A 669 -3.23 8.92 25.06
C GLY A 669 -1.81 9.31 25.51
N THR A 670 -1.25 8.50 26.39
CA THR A 670 0.06 8.75 27.02
C THR A 670 1.15 7.98 26.27
N ARG A 671 2.27 8.65 25.99
CA ARG A 671 3.46 7.98 25.45
C ARG A 671 4.00 6.97 26.47
N VAL A 672 4.27 5.76 26.01
CA VAL A 672 4.79 4.65 26.81
C VAL A 672 6.20 4.31 26.31
N ASP A 673 7.17 4.44 27.21
CA ASP A 673 8.56 4.00 27.03
C ASP A 673 8.81 2.86 28.04
N GLU A 674 8.80 1.61 27.56
CA GLU A 674 8.98 0.42 28.39
C GLU A 674 10.46 0.19 28.67
N PRO A 675 10.90 0.01 29.94
CA PRO A 675 12.31 -0.29 30.19
C PRO A 675 12.72 -1.62 29.53
N LEU A 676 13.89 -1.65 28.90
CA LEU A 676 14.49 -2.88 28.40
C LEU A 676 14.83 -3.81 29.58
N ALA A 677 14.58 -5.11 29.45
CA ALA A 677 14.97 -6.06 30.48
C ALA A 677 16.50 -6.08 30.68
N PRO A 678 17.00 -6.24 31.93
CA PRO A 678 18.44 -6.19 32.20
C PRO A 678 19.28 -7.23 31.44
N ASP A 679 18.67 -8.35 31.07
CA ASP A 679 19.28 -9.43 30.27
C ASP A 679 19.22 -9.17 28.76
N GLY A 680 18.64 -8.05 28.32
CA GLY A 680 18.44 -7.70 26.91
C GLY A 680 17.25 -8.40 26.26
N SER A 681 16.45 -9.13 27.04
CA SER A 681 15.24 -9.78 26.52
C SER A 681 14.14 -8.77 26.21
N VAL A 682 13.40 -9.02 25.14
CA VAL A 682 12.23 -8.24 24.74
C VAL A 682 11.09 -9.18 24.42
N GLN A 683 10.01 -9.09 25.21
CA GLN A 683 8.74 -9.74 24.88
C GLN A 683 8.13 -9.07 23.64
N GLY A 684 7.75 -9.87 22.65
CA GLY A 684 7.04 -9.44 21.46
C GLY A 684 5.80 -10.27 21.17
N TRP A 685 5.03 -9.82 20.18
CA TRP A 685 3.82 -10.50 19.73
C TRP A 685 3.77 -10.59 18.20
N GLU A 686 2.96 -11.51 17.68
CA GLU A 686 2.60 -11.58 16.25
C GLU A 686 2.14 -10.21 15.74
N SER A 687 2.52 -9.84 14.51
CA SER A 687 2.07 -8.59 13.85
C SER A 687 2.36 -7.34 14.67
N GLU A 688 3.62 -7.15 15.05
CA GLU A 688 4.09 -6.05 15.88
C GLU A 688 5.39 -5.47 15.30
N VAL A 689 5.60 -4.17 15.50
CA VAL A 689 6.94 -3.56 15.38
C VAL A 689 7.39 -3.10 16.75
N VAL A 690 8.61 -3.46 17.11
CA VAL A 690 9.27 -3.09 18.34
C VAL A 690 10.51 -2.28 18.00
N VAL A 691 10.66 -1.10 18.59
CA VAL A 691 11.89 -0.30 18.46
C VAL A 691 12.55 -0.20 19.82
N VAL A 692 13.75 -0.76 19.91
CA VAL A 692 14.61 -0.71 21.09
C VAL A 692 15.55 0.47 20.96
N TYR A 693 15.58 1.33 21.97
CA TYR A 693 16.36 2.55 22.04
C TYR A 693 17.49 2.36 23.03
N PHE A 694 18.73 2.56 22.58
CA PHE A 694 19.89 2.69 23.44
C PHE A 694 20.20 4.16 23.75
N ARG A 695 19.67 5.08 22.95
CA ARG A 695 19.74 6.54 23.10
C ARG A 695 18.46 7.19 22.57
N GLU A 696 17.95 8.18 23.27
CA GLU A 696 16.71 8.87 22.85
C GLU A 696 16.93 9.78 21.63
N ARG A 697 18.07 10.49 21.55
CA ARG A 697 18.40 11.39 20.43
C ARG A 697 19.89 11.61 20.22
#